data_AF-A0A6C0KYU7-F1
#
_entry.id   AF-A0A6C0KYU7-F1
#
_cell.length_a   1.000
_cell.length_b   1.000
_cell.length_c   1.000
_cell.angle_alpha   90.00
_cell.angle_beta   90.00
_cell.angle_gamma   90.00
#
_symmetry.space_group_name_H-M   'P 1'
#
loop_
_entity.id
_entity.type
_entity.pdbx_description
1 polymer ?
#
loop_
_entity_poly.entity_id
_entity_poly.type
_entity_poly.pdbx_seq_one_letter_code
_entity_poly.pdbx_strand_id
1 'polypeptide(L)'
;MPNFAILNGKVVRPPDIYKFSLAIDSPFTCFNCDGNLHFKQSRNGSSDFTEHFFHPNTKKATHIECERVSNSVAKPDVEHWHQTMSTFIKSGCREILRKSDSAKHIADCYNAESGMGVEFQNSPISVEDVKSRDATSELDWIFNCEGQFMRKIEIGNYVVCEIPHDNWAAAVKAVKDNVFLYTGFNEWIWLVDRESYRIELEGRLYNVWIGEPCSFQDVLDNTCLKSTMTLGGKKFYRSIEETLPVSKIAYGRCAGSMRWLDGFHRDYINHHVFAKNEVVAIKSVAGSGKTTTLLRLAEVHSEKRILYLAFNKSLIEDIKGKLSKLKIRNMEPLTFDALIYRLFRSVKGAEPMICDLRPQNVAQFYPWLDDKPFVLKKYYAKKFDAFCENPDINDIVKFCEQILGKKQPILEALWERTLTGRLTTFNSMRKMALINHWFKDYIDKHYDMVMVDETQDFDMIMLKMLLNDTTVPKLFVGDPKQAIYEWRGCINAFSHMPPNALVMEFYSTFRVGDPACSTIRNLFSDCWMISKSSNMTRIEQSCSGGYVYLFRTWRGLLTTARITPNSWIYGFDKKVGEMRKLYDVLVKKGGKNLDDEDEFEDDLPKFLRSLTREELDDLINEVSANLVDKEKSRVKFYTVHSYKGMEDDVVRLSSDIDIKTDENIYYVAITRAKKSIVLDGGMPVKGTVVVKPLVAQSSMESFIDMISGTAVEKVKPKRDLPAQAGKRWTDDETGKLLISIQKRLSIGEIATKHQRTHGAISAMLRQLAVRYIADGYDMALAQRFTGLSETVIRDAIAKSEMRAATRK
;
A
#
# COMPACT_ATOMS: atom_id res chain seq x y z
N MET A 1 55.70 4.60 -13.17
CA MET A 1 56.11 3.49 -14.05
C MET A 1 55.12 2.35 -13.88
N PRO A 2 54.92 1.46 -14.87
CA PRO A 2 53.94 0.37 -14.76
C PRO A 2 54.20 -0.59 -13.59
N ASN A 3 53.21 -0.72 -12.70
CA ASN A 3 53.22 -1.64 -11.55
C ASN A 3 52.96 -3.10 -11.94
N PHE A 4 52.61 -3.35 -13.20
CA PHE A 4 52.39 -4.67 -13.80
C PHE A 4 52.74 -4.62 -15.29
N ALA A 5 52.88 -5.79 -15.90
CA ALA A 5 52.97 -5.97 -17.35
C ALA A 5 52.06 -7.12 -17.80
N ILE A 6 51.94 -7.31 -19.11
CA ILE A 6 51.27 -8.46 -19.71
C ILE A 6 52.31 -9.44 -20.28
N LEU A 7 52.17 -10.72 -19.97
CA LEU A 7 52.95 -11.82 -20.57
C LEU A 7 51.99 -12.93 -21.01
N ASN A 8 52.04 -13.34 -22.27
CA ASN A 8 51.16 -14.38 -22.84
C ASN A 8 49.67 -14.19 -22.53
N GLY A 9 49.20 -12.93 -22.53
CA GLY A 9 47.82 -12.57 -22.21
C GLY A 9 47.46 -12.57 -20.72
N LYS A 10 48.42 -12.67 -19.80
CA LYS A 10 48.20 -12.61 -18.35
C LYS A 10 48.84 -11.38 -17.71
N VAL A 11 48.22 -10.85 -16.67
CA VAL A 11 48.86 -9.90 -15.76
C VAL A 11 50.04 -10.56 -15.02
N VAL A 12 51.17 -9.87 -14.99
CA VAL A 12 52.35 -10.22 -14.17
C VAL A 12 52.75 -8.99 -13.36
N ARG A 13 52.82 -9.14 -12.04
CA ARG A 13 53.38 -8.12 -11.11
C ARG A 13 54.83 -8.48 -10.76
N PRO A 14 55.67 -7.57 -10.23
CA PRO A 14 57.04 -7.89 -9.84
C PRO A 14 57.21 -9.16 -8.98
N PRO A 15 56.38 -9.44 -7.95
CA PRO A 15 56.53 -10.66 -7.15
C PRO A 15 56.20 -11.95 -7.92
N ASP A 16 55.39 -11.87 -8.98
CA ASP A 16 55.02 -13.02 -9.80
C ASP A 16 56.21 -13.55 -10.62
N ILE A 17 57.20 -12.70 -10.93
CA ILE A 17 58.43 -13.09 -11.64
C ILE A 17 59.18 -14.15 -10.84
N TYR A 18 59.45 -13.88 -9.56
CA TYR A 18 60.12 -14.82 -8.66
C TYR A 18 59.24 -16.02 -8.34
N LYS A 19 57.94 -15.79 -8.08
CA LYS A 19 56.96 -16.82 -7.68
C LYS A 19 56.71 -17.89 -8.75
N PHE A 20 56.82 -17.54 -10.03
CA PHE A 20 56.64 -18.45 -11.15
C PHE A 20 57.92 -18.70 -11.95
N SER A 21 59.08 -18.28 -11.43
CA SER A 21 60.40 -18.42 -12.05
C SER A 21 60.46 -17.91 -13.50
N LEU A 22 59.82 -16.76 -13.76
CA LEU A 22 59.82 -16.12 -15.07
C LEU A 22 61.19 -15.49 -15.35
N ALA A 23 61.64 -15.56 -16.60
CA ALA A 23 62.87 -14.91 -17.02
C ALA A 23 62.70 -13.37 -17.00
N ILE A 24 63.72 -12.65 -16.50
CA ILE A 24 63.69 -11.18 -16.33
C ILE A 24 63.59 -10.43 -17.68
N ASP A 25 64.07 -11.08 -18.75
CA ASP A 25 64.04 -10.68 -20.14
C ASP A 25 62.84 -11.26 -20.94
N SER A 26 61.83 -11.85 -20.26
CA SER A 26 60.58 -12.29 -20.90
C SER A 26 59.93 -11.15 -21.71
N PRO A 27 59.18 -11.45 -22.79
CA PRO A 27 58.53 -10.45 -23.64
C PRO A 27 57.30 -9.83 -22.96
N PHE A 28 57.55 -9.04 -21.92
CA PHE A 28 56.54 -8.25 -21.21
C PHE A 28 56.05 -7.10 -22.10
N THR A 29 54.74 -6.86 -22.12
CA THR A 29 54.10 -5.79 -22.92
C THR A 29 53.26 -4.87 -22.04
N CYS A 30 53.13 -3.60 -22.45
CA CYS A 30 52.32 -2.61 -21.74
C CYS A 30 50.83 -2.73 -22.11
N PHE A 31 49.95 -2.84 -21.11
CA PHE A 31 48.49 -2.90 -21.30
C PHE A 31 47.95 -1.76 -22.18
N ASN A 32 48.41 -0.53 -21.97
CA ASN A 32 47.94 0.63 -22.74
C ASN A 32 48.33 0.52 -24.22
N CYS A 33 49.64 0.52 -24.51
CA CYS A 33 50.18 0.78 -25.85
C CYS A 33 50.75 -0.46 -26.57
N ASP A 34 50.62 -1.65 -25.98
CA ASP A 34 51.18 -2.95 -26.43
C ASP A 34 52.71 -3.00 -26.60
N GLY A 35 53.41 -1.87 -26.50
CA GLY A 35 54.86 -1.79 -26.60
C GLY A 35 55.60 -2.52 -25.47
N ASN A 36 56.77 -3.06 -25.80
CA ASN A 36 57.60 -3.85 -24.89
C ASN A 36 57.93 -3.08 -23.60
N LEU A 37 58.01 -3.85 -22.51
CA LEU A 37 58.50 -3.47 -21.20
C LEU A 37 59.69 -4.35 -20.83
N HIS A 38 60.64 -3.79 -20.09
CA HIS A 38 61.67 -4.55 -19.39
C HIS A 38 61.41 -4.48 -17.89
N PHE A 39 61.83 -5.51 -17.16
CA PHE A 39 61.84 -5.50 -15.69
C PHE A 39 63.18 -4.96 -15.16
N LYS A 40 63.15 -4.22 -14.04
CA LYS A 40 64.37 -3.89 -13.27
C LYS A 40 64.09 -3.65 -11.80
N GLN A 41 65.14 -3.85 -10.99
CA GLN A 41 65.30 -3.18 -9.71
C GLN A 41 65.90 -1.79 -9.94
N SER A 42 65.52 -0.80 -9.13
CA SER A 42 66.26 0.45 -8.99
C SER A 42 66.25 0.90 -7.54
N ARG A 43 67.32 1.53 -7.07
CA ARG A 43 67.35 2.11 -5.73
C ARG A 43 66.46 3.35 -5.68
N ASN A 44 65.71 3.47 -4.59
CA ASN A 44 65.00 4.70 -4.23
C ASN A 44 65.85 5.53 -3.23
N GLY A 45 65.31 6.67 -2.79
CA GLY A 45 66.01 7.60 -1.90
C GLY A 45 66.25 7.10 -0.46
N SER A 46 65.57 6.03 -0.02
CA SER A 46 65.71 5.44 1.33
C SER A 46 66.67 4.25 1.36
N SER A 47 67.47 4.04 0.30
CA SER A 47 68.38 2.91 0.08
C SER A 47 67.74 1.53 -0.13
N ASP A 48 66.41 1.45 -0.14
CA ASP A 48 65.68 0.25 -0.56
C ASP A 48 65.71 0.07 -2.08
N PHE A 49 65.50 -1.17 -2.53
CA PHE A 49 65.32 -1.49 -3.95
C PHE A 49 63.82 -1.55 -4.29
N THR A 50 63.41 -0.82 -5.33
CA THR A 50 62.05 -0.85 -5.87
C THR A 50 62.03 -1.55 -7.22
N GLU A 51 61.25 -2.63 -7.30
CA GLU A 51 61.05 -3.45 -8.50
C GLU A 51 59.88 -2.93 -9.34
N HIS A 52 60.07 -2.84 -10.65
CA HIS A 52 59.05 -2.32 -11.57
C HIS A 52 59.35 -2.65 -13.04
N PHE A 53 58.32 -2.49 -13.88
CA PHE A 53 58.47 -2.52 -15.33
C PHE A 53 58.71 -1.12 -15.89
N PHE A 54 59.39 -1.00 -17.03
CA PHE A 54 59.66 0.27 -17.72
C PHE A 54 59.82 0.07 -19.23
N HIS A 55 59.60 1.12 -20.03
CA HIS A 55 59.81 1.05 -21.48
C HIS A 55 61.29 1.22 -21.88
N PRO A 56 61.80 0.42 -22.84
CA PRO A 56 63.12 0.64 -23.44
C PRO A 56 63.04 1.75 -24.50
N ASN A 57 63.98 2.69 -24.45
CA ASN A 57 64.08 3.88 -25.31
C ASN A 57 62.91 4.90 -25.19
N THR A 58 63.24 6.18 -25.12
CA THR A 58 62.28 7.23 -24.73
C THR A 58 62.05 8.31 -25.79
N LYS A 59 60.81 8.50 -26.22
CA LYS A 59 60.25 9.85 -26.35
C LYS A 59 59.62 10.22 -25.00
N LYS A 60 60.26 11.13 -24.25
CA LYS A 60 59.84 11.49 -22.88
C LYS A 60 58.40 12.00 -22.75
N ALA A 61 57.74 12.41 -23.84
CA ALA A 61 56.35 12.87 -23.82
C ALA A 61 55.32 11.72 -23.94
N THR A 62 55.56 10.70 -24.75
CA THR A 62 54.51 9.74 -25.16
C THR A 62 54.22 8.65 -24.13
N HIS A 63 55.19 8.30 -23.28
CA HIS A 63 55.02 7.23 -22.29
C HIS A 63 54.70 7.74 -20.87
N ILE A 64 54.63 9.06 -20.65
CA ILE A 64 54.21 9.60 -19.34
C ILE A 64 52.81 9.10 -18.96
N GLU A 65 51.90 8.96 -19.92
CA GLU A 65 50.55 8.43 -19.66
C GLU A 65 50.55 6.92 -19.39
N CYS A 66 51.44 6.16 -20.04
CA CYS A 66 51.65 4.74 -19.76
C CYS A 66 52.34 4.50 -18.40
N GLU A 67 53.24 5.40 -17.98
CA GLU A 67 53.90 5.36 -16.69
C GLU A 67 53.06 5.92 -15.54
N ARG A 68 52.06 6.75 -15.86
CA ARG A 68 51.06 7.30 -14.93
C ARG A 68 49.85 6.40 -14.74
N VAL A 69 49.77 5.23 -15.40
CA VAL A 69 48.65 4.28 -15.23
C VAL A 69 48.37 4.12 -13.75
N SER A 70 47.28 4.72 -13.32
CA SER A 70 46.84 4.62 -11.96
C SER A 70 46.51 3.16 -11.72
N ASN A 71 47.08 2.65 -10.65
CA ASN A 71 46.37 1.91 -9.63
C ASN A 71 44.95 1.43 -10.03
N SER A 72 43.97 2.32 -10.29
CA SER A 72 42.61 1.97 -10.76
C SER A 72 42.50 0.86 -11.83
N VAL A 73 43.46 0.72 -12.77
CA VAL A 73 43.46 -0.38 -13.76
C VAL A 73 43.95 -1.70 -13.14
N ALA A 74 44.94 -1.63 -12.25
CA ALA A 74 45.42 -2.74 -11.43
C ALA A 74 44.79 -2.70 -10.03
N LYS A 75 43.44 -2.72 -9.99
CA LYS A 75 42.53 -2.68 -8.84
C LYS A 75 43.24 -2.67 -7.45
N PRO A 76 43.33 -1.53 -6.73
CA PRO A 76 44.14 -1.40 -5.51
C PRO A 76 43.45 -0.57 -4.41
N ASP A 77 42.15 -0.76 -4.27
CA ASP A 77 41.43 -0.70 -2.99
C ASP A 77 40.37 -1.80 -3.08
N VAL A 78 40.87 -3.02 -3.31
CA VAL A 78 40.06 -4.22 -3.49
C VAL A 78 39.69 -4.70 -2.10
N GLU A 79 38.45 -4.49 -1.72
CA GLU A 79 37.90 -5.01 -0.47
C GLU A 79 38.07 -6.55 -0.38
N HIS A 80 38.14 -7.03 0.86
CA HIS A 80 38.58 -8.38 1.21
C HIS A 80 37.88 -9.50 0.44
N TRP A 81 36.59 -9.36 0.14
CA TRP A 81 35.80 -10.32 -0.63
C TRP A 81 36.35 -10.58 -2.03
N HIS A 82 36.63 -9.52 -2.81
CA HIS A 82 37.10 -9.69 -4.20
C HIS A 82 38.51 -10.28 -4.26
N GLN A 83 39.40 -9.90 -3.32
CA GLN A 83 40.71 -10.55 -3.20
C GLN A 83 40.54 -12.05 -2.94
N THR A 84 39.65 -12.41 -2.01
CA THR A 84 39.35 -13.80 -1.65
C THR A 84 38.81 -14.58 -2.85
N MET A 85 37.84 -14.05 -3.60
CA MET A 85 37.35 -14.62 -4.86
C MET A 85 38.48 -14.87 -5.88
N SER A 86 39.38 -13.90 -6.09
CA SER A 86 40.54 -14.06 -6.99
C SER A 86 41.57 -15.10 -6.52
N THR A 87 41.68 -15.36 -5.20
CA THR A 87 42.47 -16.51 -4.69
C THR A 87 41.81 -17.86 -4.95
N PHE A 88 40.48 -17.91 -5.08
CA PHE A 88 39.76 -19.15 -5.37
C PHE A 88 39.76 -19.54 -6.84
N ILE A 89 40.16 -18.68 -7.78
CA ILE A 89 40.31 -19.02 -9.20
C ILE A 89 41.69 -19.66 -9.46
N LYS A 90 41.72 -20.72 -10.29
CA LYS A 90 42.97 -21.34 -10.75
C LYS A 90 43.88 -20.28 -11.39
N SER A 91 45.18 -20.32 -11.11
CA SER A 91 46.19 -19.45 -11.77
C SER A 91 46.21 -19.58 -13.30
N GLY A 92 45.68 -20.67 -13.84
CA GLY A 92 45.39 -20.85 -15.27
C GLY A 92 44.42 -19.81 -15.85
N CYS A 93 43.42 -19.38 -15.07
CA CYS A 93 42.15 -18.83 -15.55
C CYS A 93 41.79 -17.45 -14.95
N ARG A 94 42.72 -16.76 -14.30
CA ARG A 94 42.48 -15.47 -13.61
C ARG A 94 43.32 -14.35 -14.22
N GLU A 95 42.81 -13.12 -14.12
CA GLU A 95 43.50 -11.89 -14.55
C GLU A 95 43.98 -11.96 -16.01
N ILE A 96 43.06 -12.35 -16.91
CA ILE A 96 43.33 -12.62 -18.33
C ILE A 96 43.01 -11.40 -19.18
N LEU A 97 43.96 -10.93 -19.98
CA LEU A 97 43.76 -9.86 -20.94
C LEU A 97 42.78 -10.29 -22.05
N ARG A 98 41.67 -9.57 -22.13
CA ARG A 98 40.68 -9.62 -23.20
C ARG A 98 40.78 -8.35 -24.04
N LYS A 99 40.60 -8.46 -25.36
CA LYS A 99 40.62 -7.32 -26.27
C LYS A 99 39.70 -7.51 -27.46
N SER A 100 39.19 -6.40 -27.97
CA SER A 100 38.54 -6.26 -29.27
C SER A 100 39.11 -5.04 -29.99
N ASP A 101 38.61 -4.71 -31.18
CA ASP A 101 39.13 -3.59 -31.98
C ASP A 101 38.96 -2.22 -31.30
N SER A 102 38.05 -2.12 -30.32
CA SER A 102 37.72 -0.87 -29.61
C SER A 102 37.94 -0.89 -28.09
N ALA A 103 38.28 -2.03 -27.49
CA ALA A 103 38.37 -2.18 -26.03
C ALA A 103 39.48 -3.15 -25.58
N LYS A 104 40.02 -2.91 -24.38
CA LYS A 104 40.92 -3.82 -23.65
C LYS A 104 40.44 -3.93 -22.21
N HIS A 105 40.43 -5.14 -21.67
CA HIS A 105 39.98 -5.46 -20.31
C HIS A 105 40.81 -6.58 -19.70
N ILE A 106 40.90 -6.64 -18.37
CA ILE A 106 41.52 -7.75 -17.64
C ILE A 106 40.41 -8.49 -16.91
N ALA A 107 39.95 -9.60 -17.50
CA ALA A 107 38.87 -10.41 -16.95
C ALA A 107 39.30 -11.06 -15.63
N ASP A 108 38.47 -10.94 -14.59
CA ASP A 108 38.74 -11.52 -13.27
C ASP A 108 38.87 -13.05 -13.36
N CYS A 109 37.94 -13.67 -14.08
CA CYS A 109 38.00 -15.07 -14.48
C CYS A 109 37.71 -15.24 -15.98
N TYR A 110 38.41 -16.18 -16.64
CA TYR A 110 38.18 -16.52 -18.04
C TYR A 110 38.54 -17.98 -18.34
N ASN A 111 37.67 -18.69 -19.07
CA ASN A 111 37.94 -20.03 -19.58
C ASN A 111 38.28 -19.99 -21.08
N ALA A 112 39.53 -20.28 -21.42
CA ALA A 112 39.99 -20.30 -22.80
C ALA A 112 39.36 -21.40 -23.66
N GLU A 113 38.85 -22.49 -23.06
CA GLU A 113 38.21 -23.59 -23.77
C GLU A 113 36.77 -23.28 -24.19
N SER A 114 36.04 -22.45 -23.42
CA SER A 114 34.63 -22.13 -23.66
C SER A 114 34.37 -20.69 -24.09
N GLY A 115 35.37 -19.82 -24.13
CA GLY A 115 35.23 -18.41 -24.56
C GLY A 115 34.59 -17.46 -23.53
N MET A 116 33.97 -18.01 -22.50
CA MET A 116 33.26 -17.26 -21.44
C MET A 116 34.21 -16.81 -20.31
N GLY A 117 33.94 -15.65 -19.73
CA GLY A 117 34.54 -15.19 -18.48
C GLY A 117 33.51 -14.81 -17.40
N VAL A 118 34.02 -14.43 -16.23
CA VAL A 118 33.21 -13.94 -15.10
C VAL A 118 33.89 -12.74 -14.46
N GLU A 119 33.14 -11.67 -14.23
CA GLU A 119 33.56 -10.45 -13.51
C GLU A 119 33.08 -10.47 -12.06
N PHE A 120 33.92 -10.00 -11.12
CA PHE A 120 33.58 -9.91 -9.70
C PHE A 120 33.49 -8.45 -9.26
N GLN A 121 32.27 -7.92 -9.10
CA GLN A 121 32.06 -6.49 -8.85
C GLN A 121 31.68 -6.20 -7.39
N ASN A 122 32.51 -5.42 -6.71
CA ASN A 122 32.36 -5.07 -5.28
C ASN A 122 32.49 -3.55 -5.02
N SER A 123 32.87 -2.76 -6.03
CA SER A 123 32.95 -1.29 -5.95
C SER A 123 32.05 -0.62 -7.00
N PRO A 124 31.72 0.68 -6.89
CA PRO A 124 30.99 1.43 -7.91
C PRO A 124 31.60 1.29 -9.32
N ILE A 125 30.77 1.09 -10.36
CA ILE A 125 31.18 0.93 -11.77
C ILE A 125 30.27 1.73 -12.72
N SER A 126 30.79 2.22 -13.85
CA SER A 126 29.98 2.92 -14.86
C SER A 126 29.32 1.97 -15.88
N VAL A 127 28.29 2.48 -16.55
CA VAL A 127 27.61 1.76 -17.66
C VAL A 127 28.54 1.59 -18.86
N GLU A 128 29.45 2.55 -19.06
CA GLU A 128 30.43 2.61 -20.12
C GLU A 128 31.52 1.56 -19.89
N ASP A 129 31.96 1.36 -18.64
CA ASP A 129 32.87 0.28 -18.25
C ASP A 129 32.25 -1.09 -18.55
N VAL A 130 31.01 -1.35 -18.10
CA VAL A 130 30.32 -2.64 -18.37
C VAL A 130 30.28 -2.93 -19.87
N LYS A 131 29.79 -1.98 -20.67
CA LYS A 131 29.71 -2.13 -22.14
C LYS A 131 31.08 -2.33 -22.79
N SER A 132 32.13 -1.73 -22.24
CA SER A 132 33.51 -1.90 -22.71
C SER A 132 34.04 -3.31 -22.42
N ARG A 133 33.78 -3.85 -21.22
CA ARG A 133 34.19 -5.21 -20.83
C ARG A 133 33.43 -6.27 -21.62
N ASP A 134 32.10 -6.15 -21.67
CA ASP A 134 31.18 -7.02 -22.44
C ASP A 134 31.42 -6.94 -23.96
N ALA A 135 32.28 -6.02 -24.45
CA ALA A 135 32.73 -5.96 -25.84
C ALA A 135 34.05 -6.72 -26.10
N THR A 136 34.60 -7.45 -25.12
CA THR A 136 35.89 -8.19 -25.25
C THR A 136 35.76 -9.72 -25.07
N SER A 137 34.67 -10.19 -24.48
CA SER A 137 34.20 -11.59 -24.41
C SER A 137 32.77 -11.62 -23.86
N GLU A 138 32.13 -12.78 -23.94
CA GLU A 138 30.95 -13.11 -23.12
C GLU A 138 31.37 -13.12 -21.64
N LEU A 139 30.57 -12.49 -20.77
CA LEU A 139 30.93 -12.23 -19.37
C LEU A 139 29.69 -12.35 -18.46
N ASP A 140 29.66 -13.40 -17.64
CA ASP A 140 28.76 -13.42 -16.49
C ASP A 140 29.25 -12.43 -15.42
N TRP A 141 28.34 -11.78 -14.71
CA TRP A 141 28.71 -10.84 -13.64
C TRP A 141 28.25 -11.33 -12.27
N ILE A 142 29.15 -11.25 -11.28
CA ILE A 142 28.83 -11.50 -9.87
C ILE A 142 29.02 -10.20 -9.10
N PHE A 143 27.92 -9.61 -8.63
CA PHE A 143 27.95 -8.43 -7.76
C PHE A 143 27.88 -8.87 -6.30
N ASN A 144 28.69 -8.26 -5.43
CA ASN A 144 28.58 -8.48 -3.99
C ASN A 144 27.49 -7.57 -3.38
N CYS A 145 26.41 -8.17 -2.89
CA CYS A 145 25.34 -7.49 -2.15
C CYS A 145 25.27 -7.93 -0.68
N GLU A 146 26.32 -8.53 -0.14
CA GLU A 146 26.49 -8.84 1.28
C GLU A 146 26.23 -7.60 2.16
N GLY A 147 25.53 -7.82 3.29
CA GLY A 147 25.14 -6.76 4.22
C GLY A 147 24.03 -5.80 3.73
N GLN A 148 23.55 -5.90 2.48
CA GLN A 148 22.42 -5.10 2.00
C GLN A 148 21.08 -5.60 2.55
N PHE A 149 20.02 -4.78 2.42
CA PHE A 149 18.67 -5.26 2.71
C PHE A 149 18.29 -6.35 1.70
N MET A 150 17.95 -7.52 2.23
CA MET A 150 17.41 -8.64 1.44
C MET A 150 16.41 -9.47 2.22
N ARG A 151 15.47 -10.07 1.49
CA ARG A 151 14.47 -11.01 2.01
C ARG A 151 14.12 -12.06 0.96
N LYS A 152 14.02 -13.32 1.37
CA LYS A 152 13.32 -14.36 0.61
C LYS A 152 11.82 -14.23 0.90
N ILE A 153 10.99 -14.12 -0.14
CA ILE A 153 9.54 -14.01 0.00
C ILE A 153 8.89 -15.37 -0.24
N GLU A 154 8.16 -15.86 0.76
CA GLU A 154 7.54 -17.19 0.69
C GLU A 154 6.43 -17.24 -0.38
N ILE A 155 5.53 -16.25 -0.39
CA ILE A 155 4.46 -16.13 -1.40
C ILE A 155 5.08 -15.70 -2.74
N GLY A 156 5.26 -16.67 -3.63
CA GLY A 156 5.87 -16.50 -4.96
C GLY A 156 7.32 -17.01 -5.08
N ASN A 157 7.95 -17.41 -3.97
CA ASN A 157 9.32 -17.96 -3.92
C ASN A 157 10.36 -17.17 -4.72
N TYR A 158 10.48 -15.86 -4.46
CA TYR A 158 11.49 -14.98 -5.06
C TYR A 158 12.28 -14.27 -3.96
N VAL A 159 13.45 -13.72 -4.31
CA VAL A 159 14.26 -12.89 -3.40
C VAL A 159 14.14 -11.42 -3.81
N VAL A 160 14.05 -10.55 -2.81
CA VAL A 160 14.20 -9.10 -2.99
C VAL A 160 15.52 -8.64 -2.38
N CYS A 161 16.22 -7.72 -3.06
CA CYS A 161 17.49 -7.17 -2.60
C CYS A 161 17.64 -5.70 -3.01
N GLU A 162 18.16 -4.86 -2.11
CA GLU A 162 18.60 -3.50 -2.46
C GLU A 162 20.05 -3.53 -2.99
N ILE A 163 20.28 -2.90 -4.13
CA ILE A 163 21.60 -2.74 -4.73
C ILE A 163 22.31 -1.53 -4.09
N PRO A 164 23.57 -1.64 -3.63
CA PRO A 164 24.21 -0.67 -2.73
C PRO A 164 24.47 0.71 -3.33
N HIS A 165 24.45 0.86 -4.66
CA HIS A 165 24.92 2.05 -5.35
C HIS A 165 24.02 2.42 -6.55
N ASP A 166 23.70 3.71 -6.70
CA ASP A 166 22.87 4.23 -7.80
C ASP A 166 23.48 3.95 -9.19
N ASN A 167 24.81 3.81 -9.32
CA ASN A 167 25.43 3.44 -10.58
C ASN A 167 25.40 1.92 -10.85
N TRP A 168 25.36 1.07 -9.83
CA TRP A 168 25.12 -0.37 -10.02
C TRP A 168 23.72 -0.64 -10.56
N ALA A 169 22.71 0.14 -10.11
CA ALA A 169 21.35 0.09 -10.65
C ALA A 169 21.29 0.31 -12.17
N ALA A 170 22.22 1.10 -12.72
CA ALA A 170 22.37 1.30 -14.16
C ALA A 170 23.32 0.28 -14.81
N ALA A 171 24.39 -0.11 -14.13
CA ALA A 171 25.38 -1.09 -14.60
C ALA A 171 24.79 -2.49 -14.79
N VAL A 172 24.01 -2.98 -13.82
CA VAL A 172 23.31 -4.28 -13.89
C VAL A 172 22.33 -4.32 -15.08
N LYS A 173 21.70 -3.19 -15.42
CA LYS A 173 20.86 -3.04 -16.63
C LYS A 173 21.64 -2.98 -17.94
N ALA A 174 22.96 -2.82 -17.89
CA ALA A 174 23.84 -2.72 -19.06
C ALA A 174 24.61 -4.02 -19.36
N VAL A 175 24.65 -4.96 -18.40
CA VAL A 175 25.21 -6.32 -18.61
C VAL A 175 24.38 -7.07 -19.64
N LYS A 176 25.05 -7.72 -20.59
CA LYS A 176 24.39 -8.54 -21.63
C LYS A 176 23.95 -9.91 -21.12
N ASP A 177 24.84 -10.58 -20.42
CA ASP A 177 24.72 -12.00 -20.08
C ASP A 177 24.15 -12.17 -18.64
N ASN A 178 24.55 -13.20 -17.90
CA ASN A 178 24.01 -13.44 -16.56
C ASN A 178 24.46 -12.40 -15.54
N VAL A 179 23.60 -12.13 -14.55
CA VAL A 179 23.99 -11.41 -13.32
C VAL A 179 23.52 -12.20 -12.12
N PHE A 180 24.48 -12.60 -11.29
CA PHE A 180 24.25 -13.18 -9.97
C PHE A 180 24.60 -12.15 -8.89
N LEU A 181 23.82 -12.11 -7.82
CA LEU A 181 24.17 -11.37 -6.61
C LEU A 181 24.63 -12.37 -5.55
N TYR A 182 25.86 -12.20 -5.07
CA TYR A 182 26.31 -12.86 -3.84
C TYR A 182 25.71 -12.12 -2.64
N THR A 183 25.19 -12.86 -1.68
CA THR A 183 24.30 -12.36 -0.62
C THR A 183 24.94 -12.35 0.77
N GLY A 184 26.06 -13.06 0.96
CA GLY A 184 26.56 -13.48 2.28
C GLY A 184 26.00 -14.85 2.74
N PHE A 185 24.92 -15.32 2.12
CA PHE A 185 24.19 -16.54 2.50
C PHE A 185 24.45 -17.70 1.53
N ASN A 186 23.95 -18.88 1.85
CA ASN A 186 24.03 -20.06 0.97
C ASN A 186 23.12 -19.97 -0.26
N GLU A 187 22.06 -19.15 -0.17
CA GLU A 187 21.16 -18.76 -1.24
C GLU A 187 21.66 -17.49 -1.93
N TRP A 188 22.01 -17.62 -3.21
CA TRP A 188 22.39 -16.54 -4.12
C TRP A 188 21.14 -16.05 -4.87
N ILE A 189 21.25 -14.91 -5.57
CA ILE A 189 20.13 -14.38 -6.37
C ILE A 189 20.54 -14.36 -7.84
N TRP A 190 19.78 -15.03 -8.70
CA TRP A 190 19.84 -14.81 -10.14
C TRP A 190 18.85 -13.71 -10.50
N LEU A 191 19.35 -12.52 -10.88
CA LEU A 191 18.49 -11.55 -11.54
C LEU A 191 18.25 -12.05 -12.97
N VAL A 192 16.98 -12.32 -13.29
CA VAL A 192 16.51 -12.47 -14.68
C VAL A 192 15.89 -11.15 -15.14
N ASP A 193 15.13 -10.49 -14.27
CA ASP A 193 14.71 -9.10 -14.44
C ASP A 193 15.87 -8.15 -14.05
N ARG A 194 15.97 -7.01 -14.75
CA ARG A 194 16.94 -5.93 -14.49
C ARG A 194 16.26 -4.69 -13.90
N GLU A 195 14.94 -4.63 -13.89
CA GLU A 195 14.16 -3.49 -13.40
C GLU A 195 14.12 -3.41 -11.87
N SER A 196 13.95 -2.17 -11.38
CA SER A 196 13.83 -1.88 -9.95
C SER A 196 12.39 -1.58 -9.56
N TYR A 197 12.01 -2.09 -8.39
CA TYR A 197 10.65 -2.20 -7.93
C TYR A 197 10.49 -1.54 -6.58
N ARG A 198 9.50 -0.63 -6.49
CA ARG A 198 9.12 -0.04 -5.20
C ARG A 198 8.10 -0.94 -4.52
N ILE A 199 8.48 -1.51 -3.38
CA ILE A 199 7.63 -2.39 -2.59
C ILE A 199 7.42 -1.84 -1.18
N GLU A 200 6.43 -2.39 -0.47
CA GLU A 200 6.33 -2.31 0.98
C GLU A 200 6.55 -3.70 1.59
N LEU A 201 7.35 -3.77 2.65
CA LEU A 201 7.69 -4.98 3.37
C LEU A 201 7.93 -4.60 4.84
N GLU A 202 7.41 -5.35 5.81
CA GLU A 202 7.57 -5.07 7.25
C GLU A 202 7.17 -3.62 7.64
N GLY A 203 6.18 -3.05 6.93
CA GLY A 203 5.69 -1.67 7.14
C GLY A 203 6.62 -0.56 6.62
N ARG A 204 7.65 -0.90 5.84
CA ARG A 204 8.64 0.04 5.28
C ARG A 204 8.67 -0.02 3.75
N LEU A 205 9.01 1.09 3.12
CA LEU A 205 9.15 1.19 1.66
C LEU A 205 10.61 0.98 1.24
N TYR A 206 10.81 0.09 0.28
CA TYR A 206 12.14 -0.27 -0.27
C TYR A 206 12.16 -0.11 -1.79
N ASN A 207 13.35 0.09 -2.36
CA ASN A 207 13.59 0.12 -3.82
C ASN A 207 14.47 -1.08 -4.19
N VAL A 208 13.84 -2.21 -4.50
CA VAL A 208 14.52 -3.51 -4.63
C VAL A 208 14.61 -3.97 -6.07
N TRP A 209 15.56 -4.87 -6.32
CA TRP A 209 15.53 -5.79 -7.44
C TRP A 209 14.86 -7.09 -7.01
N ILE A 210 14.25 -7.79 -7.97
CA ILE A 210 13.59 -9.07 -7.78
C ILE A 210 14.38 -10.11 -8.58
N GLY A 211 14.71 -11.24 -7.96
CA GLY A 211 15.40 -12.34 -8.63
C GLY A 211 15.04 -13.69 -8.06
N GLU A 212 15.48 -14.74 -8.74
CA GLU A 212 15.22 -16.13 -8.35
C GLU A 212 16.25 -16.60 -7.31
N PRO A 213 15.82 -17.27 -6.22
CA PRO A 213 16.76 -17.89 -5.28
C PRO A 213 17.45 -19.06 -5.96
N CYS A 214 18.78 -18.98 -6.07
CA CYS A 214 19.61 -20.04 -6.65
C CYS A 214 20.68 -20.50 -5.65
N SER A 215 21.17 -21.73 -5.79
CA SER A 215 22.27 -22.22 -4.96
C SER A 215 23.61 -21.85 -5.58
N PHE A 216 24.68 -21.92 -4.78
CA PHE A 216 26.04 -21.82 -5.32
C PHE A 216 26.34 -22.90 -6.39
N GLN A 217 25.64 -24.04 -6.39
CA GLN A 217 25.81 -25.05 -7.43
C GLN A 217 25.22 -24.58 -8.77
N ASP A 218 24.12 -23.84 -8.76
CA ASP A 218 23.53 -23.26 -9.98
C ASP A 218 24.42 -22.16 -10.56
N VAL A 219 25.04 -21.35 -9.69
CA VAL A 219 26.07 -20.35 -10.08
C VAL A 219 27.29 -21.03 -10.70
N LEU A 220 27.71 -22.20 -10.19
CA LEU A 220 28.73 -23.00 -10.88
C LEU A 220 28.23 -23.51 -12.22
N ASP A 221 27.04 -24.10 -12.29
CA ASP A 221 26.56 -24.79 -13.49
C ASP A 221 26.17 -23.88 -14.65
N ASN A 222 25.87 -22.60 -14.38
CA ASN A 222 25.56 -21.57 -15.38
C ASN A 222 26.71 -20.59 -15.68
N THR A 223 27.92 -20.78 -15.12
CA THR A 223 29.09 -19.91 -15.39
C THR A 223 30.38 -20.70 -15.65
N CYS A 224 31.45 -20.04 -16.10
CA CYS A 224 32.73 -20.71 -16.29
C CYS A 224 33.40 -21.20 -14.97
N LEU A 225 32.89 -20.79 -13.79
CA LEU A 225 33.44 -21.18 -12.47
C LEU A 225 33.44 -22.70 -12.23
N LYS A 226 32.58 -23.45 -12.93
CA LYS A 226 32.59 -24.92 -12.95
C LYS A 226 33.95 -25.50 -13.29
N SER A 227 34.63 -24.95 -14.31
CA SER A 227 35.96 -25.42 -14.74
C SER A 227 37.09 -24.61 -14.10
N THR A 228 36.91 -23.31 -13.86
CA THR A 228 38.00 -22.40 -13.46
C THR A 228 38.24 -22.29 -11.95
N MET A 229 37.24 -22.55 -11.11
CA MET A 229 37.40 -22.38 -9.65
C MET A 229 38.05 -23.59 -8.97
N THR A 230 38.89 -23.31 -7.96
CA THR A 230 39.64 -24.30 -7.16
C THR A 230 38.74 -25.12 -6.23
N LEU A 231 39.25 -26.28 -5.80
CA LEU A 231 38.56 -27.11 -4.79
C LEU A 231 38.42 -26.40 -3.43
N GLY A 232 39.33 -25.47 -3.10
CA GLY A 232 39.26 -24.64 -1.89
C GLY A 232 38.01 -23.75 -1.89
N GLY A 233 37.86 -22.90 -2.92
CA GLY A 233 36.67 -22.06 -3.06
C GLY A 233 35.38 -22.86 -3.17
N LYS A 234 35.41 -24.04 -3.82
CA LYS A 234 34.24 -24.92 -3.94
C LYS A 234 33.84 -25.55 -2.60
N LYS A 235 34.77 -25.71 -1.66
CA LYS A 235 34.46 -26.09 -0.28
C LYS A 235 33.92 -24.90 0.50
N PHE A 236 34.57 -23.74 0.42
CA PHE A 236 34.20 -22.52 1.14
C PHE A 236 32.72 -22.13 0.93
N TYR A 237 32.28 -21.92 -0.32
CA TYR A 237 30.89 -21.54 -0.59
C TYR A 237 29.86 -22.66 -0.36
N ARG A 238 30.31 -23.92 -0.24
CA ARG A 238 29.46 -25.05 0.17
C ARG A 238 29.46 -25.30 1.69
N SER A 239 30.26 -24.55 2.46
CA SER A 239 30.27 -24.57 3.93
C SER A 239 29.55 -23.37 4.56
N ILE A 240 28.91 -22.51 3.75
CA ILE A 240 27.97 -21.52 4.26
C ILE A 240 26.65 -22.24 4.55
N GLU A 241 26.20 -22.20 5.81
CA GLU A 241 24.94 -22.82 6.25
C GLU A 241 23.84 -21.78 6.51
N GLU A 242 24.19 -20.50 6.64
CA GLU A 242 23.23 -19.41 6.87
C GLU A 242 22.34 -19.18 5.63
N THR A 243 21.03 -19.05 5.87
CA THR A 243 19.97 -18.87 4.86
C THR A 243 19.43 -17.44 4.87
N LEU A 244 18.82 -17.01 3.77
CA LEU A 244 18.24 -15.68 3.65
C LEU A 244 17.11 -15.46 4.67
N PRO A 245 17.02 -14.29 5.34
CA PRO A 245 15.88 -13.96 6.18
C PRO A 245 14.56 -13.98 5.39
N VAL A 246 13.57 -14.73 5.89
CA VAL A 246 12.30 -14.99 5.20
C VAL A 246 11.21 -14.01 5.65
N SER A 247 10.46 -13.44 4.70
CA SER A 247 9.21 -12.70 4.96
C SER A 247 8.06 -13.39 4.22
N LYS A 248 6.86 -13.44 4.81
CA LYS A 248 5.71 -14.17 4.22
C LYS A 248 5.25 -13.59 2.87
N ILE A 249 5.19 -12.26 2.78
CA ILE A 249 4.59 -11.51 1.66
C ILE A 249 5.25 -10.13 1.51
N ALA A 250 5.19 -9.55 0.31
CA ALA A 250 5.56 -8.16 0.03
C ALA A 250 4.45 -7.49 -0.80
N TYR A 251 4.31 -6.15 -0.69
CA TYR A 251 3.21 -5.41 -1.32
C TYR A 251 3.69 -4.42 -2.38
N GLY A 252 2.93 -4.28 -3.46
CA GLY A 252 3.26 -3.44 -4.60
C GLY A 252 3.01 -1.96 -4.35
N ARG A 253 4.03 -1.11 -4.59
CA ARG A 253 3.96 0.35 -4.40
C ARG A 253 4.43 1.15 -5.63
N CYS A 254 4.69 0.47 -6.76
CA CYS A 254 4.71 1.07 -8.10
C CYS A 254 3.92 0.22 -9.12
N ALA A 255 3.69 0.76 -10.33
CA ALA A 255 2.95 0.08 -11.39
C ALA A 255 3.62 -1.22 -11.88
N GLY A 256 4.95 -1.32 -11.77
CA GLY A 256 5.70 -2.55 -12.06
C GLY A 256 5.44 -3.62 -11.01
N SER A 257 5.70 -3.31 -9.73
CA SER A 257 5.58 -4.27 -8.63
C SER A 257 4.12 -4.76 -8.47
N MET A 258 3.13 -3.88 -8.67
CA MET A 258 1.73 -4.28 -8.64
C MET A 258 1.36 -5.30 -9.73
N ARG A 259 2.01 -5.28 -10.90
CA ARG A 259 1.73 -6.24 -11.99
C ARG A 259 2.24 -7.65 -11.66
N TRP A 260 3.47 -7.73 -11.14
CA TRP A 260 4.07 -8.98 -10.66
C TRP A 260 3.30 -9.54 -9.45
N LEU A 261 3.13 -8.74 -8.40
CA LEU A 261 2.57 -9.20 -7.12
C LEU A 261 1.07 -9.54 -7.22
N ASP A 262 0.28 -8.86 -8.06
CA ASP A 262 -1.10 -9.29 -8.36
C ASP A 262 -1.15 -10.69 -9.02
N GLY A 263 -0.08 -11.09 -9.73
CA GLY A 263 0.09 -12.45 -10.22
C GLY A 263 0.32 -13.44 -9.07
N PHE A 264 1.42 -13.29 -8.33
CA PHE A 264 1.77 -14.20 -7.22
C PHE A 264 0.68 -14.29 -6.14
N HIS A 265 0.04 -13.17 -5.78
CA HIS A 265 -1.04 -13.16 -4.79
C HIS A 265 -2.28 -13.92 -5.27
N ARG A 266 -2.62 -13.86 -6.56
CA ARG A 266 -3.76 -14.59 -7.14
C ARG A 266 -3.45 -16.06 -7.34
N ASP A 267 -2.23 -16.40 -7.74
CA ASP A 267 -1.82 -17.79 -7.89
C ASP A 267 -1.79 -18.51 -6.54
N TYR A 268 -1.11 -17.91 -5.54
CA TYR A 268 -1.01 -18.47 -4.19
C TYR A 268 -2.39 -18.81 -3.62
N ILE A 269 -3.36 -17.87 -3.64
CA ILE A 269 -4.67 -18.14 -3.04
C ILE A 269 -5.43 -19.25 -3.77
N ASN A 270 -5.31 -19.35 -5.10
CA ASN A 270 -5.95 -20.40 -5.89
C ASN A 270 -5.41 -21.81 -5.60
N HIS A 271 -4.18 -21.90 -5.09
CA HIS A 271 -3.51 -23.16 -4.72
C HIS A 271 -3.40 -23.37 -3.21
N HIS A 272 -3.88 -22.42 -2.39
CA HIS A 272 -3.67 -22.44 -0.94
C HIS A 272 -4.52 -23.50 -0.22
N VAL A 273 -3.88 -24.26 0.68
CA VAL A 273 -4.55 -25.29 1.48
C VAL A 273 -4.94 -24.70 2.83
N PHE A 274 -6.10 -24.04 2.87
CA PHE A 274 -6.59 -23.34 4.06
C PHE A 274 -6.66 -24.26 5.31
N ALA A 275 -5.93 -23.85 6.35
CA ALA A 275 -5.74 -24.59 7.60
C ALA A 275 -6.79 -24.26 8.68
N LYS A 276 -6.86 -25.09 9.73
CA LYS A 276 -7.75 -24.83 10.87
C LYS A 276 -7.35 -23.55 11.60
N ASN A 277 -8.34 -22.74 12.01
CA ASN A 277 -8.20 -21.39 12.57
C ASN A 277 -7.56 -20.33 11.66
N GLU A 278 -7.25 -20.65 10.39
CA GLU A 278 -6.59 -19.68 9.52
C GLU A 278 -7.53 -18.52 9.14
N VAL A 279 -6.96 -17.31 9.08
CA VAL A 279 -7.64 -16.10 8.62
C VAL A 279 -6.83 -15.51 7.48
N VAL A 280 -7.44 -15.44 6.29
CA VAL A 280 -6.88 -14.78 5.11
C VAL A 280 -7.77 -13.59 4.74
N ALA A 281 -7.17 -12.44 4.43
CA ALA A 281 -7.89 -11.20 4.15
C ALA A 281 -7.37 -10.52 2.88
N ILE A 282 -8.14 -10.57 1.80
CA ILE A 282 -7.83 -9.97 0.51
C ILE A 282 -8.43 -8.56 0.44
N LYS A 283 -7.57 -7.55 0.61
CA LYS A 283 -7.85 -6.18 0.19
C LYS A 283 -7.80 -6.13 -1.33
N SER A 284 -8.78 -5.52 -1.98
CA SER A 284 -8.82 -5.46 -3.45
C SER A 284 -9.39 -4.15 -3.95
N VAL A 285 -9.14 -3.84 -5.23
CA VAL A 285 -9.64 -2.62 -5.88
C VAL A 285 -11.00 -2.83 -6.56
N ALA A 286 -11.63 -1.73 -6.98
CA ALA A 286 -12.90 -1.77 -7.70
C ALA A 286 -12.80 -2.58 -9.00
N GLY A 287 -13.67 -3.58 -9.16
CA GLY A 287 -13.67 -4.46 -10.35
C GLY A 287 -12.54 -5.49 -10.38
N SER A 288 -11.95 -5.83 -9.22
CA SER A 288 -10.83 -6.78 -9.08
C SER A 288 -11.15 -8.27 -9.28
N GLY A 289 -12.42 -8.61 -9.47
CA GLY A 289 -12.88 -9.99 -9.61
C GLY A 289 -13.11 -10.74 -8.28
N LYS A 290 -13.20 -10.05 -7.12
CA LYS A 290 -13.49 -10.62 -5.78
C LYS A 290 -14.36 -11.89 -5.82
N THR A 291 -15.60 -11.70 -6.25
CA THR A 291 -16.63 -12.73 -6.33
C THR A 291 -16.28 -13.87 -7.28
N THR A 292 -15.57 -13.59 -8.38
CA THR A 292 -15.08 -14.61 -9.32
C THR A 292 -13.99 -15.47 -8.69
N THR A 293 -13.08 -14.87 -7.89
CA THR A 293 -12.11 -15.63 -7.09
C THR A 293 -12.80 -16.49 -6.04
N LEU A 294 -13.81 -15.98 -5.34
CA LEU A 294 -14.58 -16.78 -4.37
C LEU A 294 -15.31 -17.96 -5.02
N LEU A 295 -15.96 -17.76 -6.17
CA LEU A 295 -16.56 -18.85 -6.95
C LEU A 295 -15.52 -19.86 -7.43
N ARG A 296 -14.35 -19.42 -7.89
CA ARG A 296 -13.25 -20.30 -8.30
C ARG A 296 -12.69 -21.13 -7.13
N LEU A 297 -12.58 -20.56 -5.94
CA LEU A 297 -12.16 -21.29 -4.75
C LEU A 297 -13.21 -22.32 -4.31
N ALA A 298 -14.51 -22.07 -4.55
CA ALA A 298 -15.55 -23.06 -4.35
C ALA A 298 -15.47 -24.23 -5.34
N GLU A 299 -15.05 -24.00 -6.58
CA GLU A 299 -14.73 -25.06 -7.55
C GLU A 299 -13.49 -25.87 -7.12
N VAL A 300 -12.41 -25.20 -6.71
CA VAL A 300 -11.14 -25.85 -6.30
C VAL A 300 -11.31 -26.66 -5.01
N HIS A 301 -12.17 -26.21 -4.10
CA HIS A 301 -12.51 -26.92 -2.86
C HIS A 301 -13.88 -27.60 -2.93
N SER A 302 -14.17 -28.31 -4.04
CA SER A 302 -15.47 -29.00 -4.28
C SER A 302 -15.95 -29.87 -3.10
N GLU A 303 -15.01 -30.50 -2.39
CA GLU A 303 -15.28 -31.39 -1.26
C GLU A 303 -15.57 -30.65 0.07
N LYS A 304 -15.26 -29.35 0.18
CA LYS A 304 -15.53 -28.54 1.38
C LYS A 304 -16.92 -27.93 1.32
N ARG A 305 -17.68 -28.02 2.41
CA ARG A 305 -18.92 -27.27 2.62
C ARG A 305 -18.57 -25.82 2.97
N ILE A 306 -18.89 -24.89 2.08
CA ILE A 306 -18.49 -23.48 2.19
C ILE A 306 -19.69 -22.63 2.57
N LEU A 307 -19.59 -21.89 3.68
CA LEU A 307 -20.52 -20.81 3.98
C LEU A 307 -20.06 -19.53 3.27
N TYR A 308 -20.88 -18.97 2.38
CA TYR A 308 -20.64 -17.65 1.78
C TYR A 308 -21.51 -16.60 2.47
N LEU A 309 -20.89 -15.52 2.94
CA LEU A 309 -21.56 -14.39 3.59
C LEU A 309 -21.35 -13.09 2.82
N ALA A 310 -22.42 -12.30 2.73
CA ALA A 310 -22.36 -10.90 2.32
C ALA A 310 -23.46 -10.09 3.05
N PHE A 311 -23.36 -8.76 3.03
CA PHE A 311 -24.35 -7.91 3.69
C PHE A 311 -25.67 -7.81 2.89
N ASN A 312 -25.60 -7.67 1.56
CA ASN A 312 -26.76 -7.31 0.73
C ASN A 312 -27.47 -8.54 0.13
N LYS A 313 -28.80 -8.61 0.31
CA LYS A 313 -29.66 -9.66 -0.28
C LYS A 313 -29.59 -9.70 -1.81
N SER A 314 -29.46 -8.57 -2.51
CA SER A 314 -29.39 -8.58 -3.98
C SER A 314 -28.13 -9.29 -4.49
N LEU A 315 -27.00 -9.12 -3.79
CA LEU A 315 -25.77 -9.87 -4.08
C LEU A 315 -26.00 -11.37 -3.84
N ILE A 316 -26.61 -11.76 -2.71
CA ILE A 316 -26.89 -13.17 -2.42
C ILE A 316 -27.76 -13.86 -3.49
N GLU A 317 -28.78 -13.20 -4.04
CA GLU A 317 -29.56 -13.80 -5.13
C GLU A 317 -28.79 -13.90 -6.46
N ASP A 318 -27.91 -12.93 -6.79
CA ASP A 318 -27.00 -13.02 -7.93
C ASP A 318 -25.97 -14.17 -7.76
N ILE A 319 -25.43 -14.37 -6.55
CA ILE A 319 -24.54 -15.49 -6.22
C ILE A 319 -25.26 -16.83 -6.42
N LYS A 320 -26.49 -16.99 -5.93
CA LYS A 320 -27.30 -18.21 -6.20
C LYS A 320 -27.49 -18.45 -7.70
N GLY A 321 -27.76 -17.38 -8.47
CA GLY A 321 -27.85 -17.44 -9.92
C GLY A 321 -26.55 -17.89 -10.60
N LYS A 322 -25.40 -17.44 -10.10
CA LYS A 322 -24.06 -17.85 -10.57
C LYS A 322 -23.73 -19.29 -10.19
N LEU A 323 -23.94 -19.70 -8.94
CA LEU A 323 -23.76 -21.07 -8.45
C LEU A 323 -24.58 -22.07 -9.29
N SER A 324 -25.85 -21.77 -9.55
CA SER A 324 -26.73 -22.61 -10.36
C SER A 324 -26.22 -22.77 -11.81
N LYS A 325 -25.75 -21.69 -12.44
CA LYS A 325 -25.16 -21.71 -13.79
C LYS A 325 -23.85 -22.49 -13.86
N LEU A 326 -22.99 -22.33 -12.86
CA LEU A 326 -21.68 -23.01 -12.76
C LEU A 326 -21.79 -24.44 -12.20
N LYS A 327 -22.99 -24.85 -11.75
CA LYS A 327 -23.29 -26.15 -11.09
C LYS A 327 -22.51 -26.40 -9.78
N ILE A 328 -22.00 -25.33 -9.15
CA ILE A 328 -21.33 -25.37 -7.84
C ILE A 328 -22.40 -25.65 -6.78
N ARG A 329 -22.22 -26.71 -5.98
CA ARG A 329 -23.23 -27.22 -5.02
C ARG A 329 -22.79 -27.19 -3.56
N ASN A 330 -21.50 -27.01 -3.33
CA ASN A 330 -20.84 -27.08 -2.02
C ASN A 330 -20.81 -25.74 -1.27
N MET A 331 -21.20 -24.64 -1.92
CA MET A 331 -21.23 -23.29 -1.34
C MET A 331 -22.67 -22.82 -1.08
N GLU A 332 -22.99 -22.45 0.17
CA GLU A 332 -24.28 -21.87 0.54
C GLU A 332 -24.18 -20.35 0.80
N PRO A 333 -24.83 -19.49 -0.02
CA PRO A 333 -24.81 -18.04 0.16
C PRO A 333 -25.96 -17.53 1.04
N LEU A 334 -25.61 -16.85 2.13
CA LEU A 334 -26.54 -16.22 3.08
C LEU A 334 -26.20 -14.75 3.33
N THR A 335 -27.20 -13.93 3.66
CA THR A 335 -26.92 -12.67 4.36
C THR A 335 -26.59 -12.96 5.82
N PHE A 336 -25.82 -12.09 6.48
CA PHE A 336 -25.46 -12.28 7.88
C PHE A 336 -26.70 -12.40 8.79
N ASP A 337 -27.72 -11.55 8.59
CA ASP A 337 -28.97 -11.62 9.34
C ASP A 337 -29.80 -12.89 9.01
N ALA A 338 -29.65 -13.50 7.82
CA ALA A 338 -30.29 -14.78 7.50
C ALA A 338 -29.59 -15.97 8.18
N LEU A 339 -28.27 -15.90 8.38
CA LEU A 339 -27.55 -16.84 9.25
C LEU A 339 -28.01 -16.70 10.70
N ILE A 340 -28.08 -15.47 11.24
CA ILE A 340 -28.58 -15.19 12.60
C ILE A 340 -30.00 -15.70 12.80
N TYR A 341 -30.90 -15.54 11.81
CA TYR A 341 -32.25 -16.08 11.84
C TYR A 341 -32.26 -17.63 11.94
N ARG A 342 -31.41 -18.31 11.17
CA ARG A 342 -31.26 -19.78 11.25
C ARG A 342 -30.74 -20.23 12.61
N LEU A 343 -29.73 -19.53 13.15
CA LEU A 343 -29.17 -19.79 14.47
C LEU A 343 -30.24 -19.60 15.55
N PHE A 344 -31.01 -18.50 15.51
CA PHE A 344 -32.13 -18.28 16.43
C PHE A 344 -33.11 -19.45 16.41
N ARG A 345 -33.57 -19.87 15.22
CA ARG A 345 -34.50 -21.00 15.07
C ARG A 345 -33.89 -22.31 15.59
N SER A 346 -32.60 -22.55 15.36
CA SER A 346 -31.89 -23.74 15.87
C SER A 346 -31.70 -23.75 17.39
N VAL A 347 -31.57 -22.58 18.02
CA VAL A 347 -31.34 -22.44 19.47
C VAL A 347 -32.64 -22.31 20.27
N LYS A 348 -33.68 -21.72 19.69
CA LYS A 348 -34.97 -21.44 20.36
C LYS A 348 -36.09 -22.39 19.96
N GLY A 349 -35.91 -23.22 18.92
CA GLY A 349 -36.92 -24.17 18.43
C GLY A 349 -38.14 -23.53 17.75
N ALA A 350 -38.17 -22.20 17.63
CA ALA A 350 -39.27 -21.42 17.07
C ALA A 350 -38.73 -20.27 16.20
N GLU A 351 -39.58 -19.72 15.34
CA GLU A 351 -39.21 -18.58 14.49
C GLU A 351 -39.28 -17.26 15.29
N PRO A 352 -38.33 -16.33 15.09
CA PRO A 352 -38.34 -15.04 15.79
C PRO A 352 -39.49 -14.17 15.29
N MET A 353 -40.32 -13.66 16.20
CA MET A 353 -41.30 -12.61 15.90
C MET A 353 -40.58 -11.26 15.80
N ILE A 354 -39.95 -11.00 14.66
CA ILE A 354 -39.13 -9.81 14.45
C ILE A 354 -40.01 -8.55 14.37
N CYS A 355 -39.61 -7.52 15.10
CA CYS A 355 -40.19 -6.19 15.10
C CYS A 355 -39.07 -5.13 15.10
N ASP A 356 -39.36 -3.94 14.58
CA ASP A 356 -38.49 -2.78 14.78
C ASP A 356 -38.86 -2.09 16.09
N LEU A 357 -37.88 -1.80 16.95
CA LEU A 357 -38.11 -0.98 18.14
C LEU A 357 -38.03 0.51 17.75
N ARG A 358 -39.18 1.16 17.59
CA ARG A 358 -39.28 2.55 17.11
C ARG A 358 -39.92 3.46 18.17
N PRO A 359 -39.72 4.78 18.12
CA PRO A 359 -40.38 5.72 19.03
C PRO A 359 -41.91 5.62 19.01
N GLN A 360 -42.51 5.13 17.92
CA GLN A 360 -43.95 4.97 17.76
C GLN A 360 -44.52 3.71 18.44
N ASN A 361 -43.73 2.65 18.65
CA ASN A 361 -44.20 1.37 19.20
C ASN A 361 -43.46 0.90 20.47
N VAL A 362 -42.42 1.61 20.95
CA VAL A 362 -41.73 1.31 22.22
C VAL A 362 -42.69 1.16 23.42
N ALA A 363 -43.82 1.86 23.40
CA ALA A 363 -44.88 1.74 24.40
C ALA A 363 -45.62 0.39 24.40
N GLN A 364 -45.71 -0.31 23.25
CA GLN A 364 -46.28 -1.67 23.18
C GLN A 364 -45.45 -2.66 23.99
N PHE A 365 -44.14 -2.45 24.06
CA PHE A 365 -43.23 -3.25 24.87
C PHE A 365 -43.20 -2.75 26.33
N TYR A 366 -43.20 -1.43 26.57
CA TYR A 366 -43.17 -0.84 27.91
C TYR A 366 -44.27 0.22 28.11
N PRO A 367 -45.49 -0.18 28.57
CA PRO A 367 -46.69 0.67 28.56
C PRO A 367 -46.60 2.01 29.31
N TRP A 368 -45.73 2.15 30.32
CA TRP A 368 -45.49 3.44 30.99
C TRP A 368 -44.96 4.54 30.05
N LEU A 369 -44.41 4.16 28.88
CA LEU A 369 -44.00 5.13 27.87
C LEU A 369 -45.17 5.71 27.06
N ASP A 370 -46.40 5.17 27.11
CA ASP A 370 -47.42 5.50 26.11
C ASP A 370 -47.88 6.97 26.11
N ASP A 371 -48.10 7.55 27.29
CA ASP A 371 -48.39 8.97 27.50
C ASP A 371 -47.15 9.89 27.36
N LYS A 372 -45.95 9.32 27.24
CA LYS A 372 -44.69 10.08 27.35
C LYS A 372 -44.29 10.79 26.05
N PRO A 373 -43.56 11.92 26.15
CA PRO A 373 -43.10 12.68 24.98
C PRO A 373 -42.29 11.84 23.99
N PHE A 374 -42.47 12.11 22.69
CA PHE A 374 -41.75 11.43 21.60
C PHE A 374 -40.22 11.42 21.78
N VAL A 375 -39.65 12.49 22.35
CA VAL A 375 -38.21 12.60 22.64
C VAL A 375 -37.75 11.51 23.64
N LEU A 376 -38.55 11.21 24.66
CA LEU A 376 -38.23 10.17 25.64
C LEU A 376 -38.43 8.76 25.04
N LYS A 377 -39.51 8.56 24.28
CA LYS A 377 -39.74 7.33 23.50
C LYS A 377 -38.56 7.03 22.56
N LYS A 378 -38.06 8.06 21.86
CA LYS A 378 -36.88 8.01 20.98
C LYS A 378 -35.58 7.73 21.74
N TYR A 379 -35.36 8.39 22.88
CA TYR A 379 -34.17 8.15 23.71
C TYR A 379 -34.03 6.67 24.08
N TYR A 380 -35.12 6.04 24.55
CA TYR A 380 -35.05 4.63 24.94
C TYR A 380 -34.88 3.67 23.77
N ALA A 381 -35.50 3.91 22.61
CA ALA A 381 -35.22 3.12 21.40
C ALA A 381 -33.74 3.24 20.98
N LYS A 382 -33.25 4.46 20.74
CA LYS A 382 -31.87 4.74 20.28
C LYS A 382 -30.81 4.28 21.28
N LYS A 383 -31.09 4.26 22.59
CA LYS A 383 -30.17 3.70 23.60
C LYS A 383 -30.28 2.19 23.78
N PHE A 384 -31.39 1.56 23.42
CA PHE A 384 -31.50 0.10 23.36
C PHE A 384 -30.76 -0.47 22.14
N ASP A 385 -30.92 0.13 20.96
CA ASP A 385 -30.15 -0.27 19.77
C ASP A 385 -28.65 -0.04 19.97
N ALA A 386 -28.25 1.11 20.54
CA ALA A 386 -26.84 1.36 20.86
C ALA A 386 -26.23 0.40 21.92
N PHE A 387 -27.04 -0.29 22.73
CA PHE A 387 -26.57 -1.42 23.55
C PHE A 387 -26.41 -2.69 22.70
N CYS A 388 -27.38 -2.96 21.82
CA CYS A 388 -27.36 -4.12 20.94
C CYS A 388 -26.22 -4.08 19.92
N GLU A 389 -25.83 -2.88 19.48
CA GLU A 389 -24.72 -2.62 18.55
C GLU A 389 -23.36 -2.50 19.26
N ASN A 390 -23.33 -2.42 20.61
CA ASN A 390 -22.08 -2.34 21.35
C ASN A 390 -21.33 -3.69 21.37
N PRO A 391 -20.08 -3.78 20.90
CA PRO A 391 -19.38 -5.06 20.75
C PRO A 391 -18.62 -5.53 22.01
N ASP A 392 -18.56 -4.72 23.07
CA ASP A 392 -17.68 -4.97 24.23
C ASP A 392 -18.48 -5.18 25.54
N ILE A 393 -19.54 -4.40 25.74
CA ILE A 393 -20.36 -4.43 26.96
C ILE A 393 -21.55 -5.34 26.72
N ASN A 394 -21.46 -6.57 27.22
CA ASN A 394 -22.48 -7.63 27.06
C ASN A 394 -23.59 -7.63 28.13
N ASP A 395 -23.54 -6.69 29.07
CA ASP A 395 -24.44 -6.56 30.21
C ASP A 395 -25.08 -5.17 30.16
N ILE A 396 -26.41 -5.10 30.08
CA ILE A 396 -27.11 -3.84 29.89
C ILE A 396 -27.06 -2.92 31.13
N VAL A 397 -26.94 -3.49 32.34
CA VAL A 397 -26.77 -2.69 33.57
C VAL A 397 -25.43 -1.98 33.51
N LYS A 398 -24.35 -2.71 33.17
CA LYS A 398 -23.00 -2.14 32.99
C LYS A 398 -22.95 -1.13 31.86
N PHE A 399 -23.68 -1.35 30.76
CA PHE A 399 -23.80 -0.36 29.68
C PHE A 399 -24.45 0.93 30.18
N CYS A 400 -25.50 0.85 30.98
CA CYS A 400 -26.16 2.03 31.53
C CYS A 400 -25.26 2.76 32.53
N GLU A 401 -24.58 2.02 33.42
CA GLU A 401 -23.64 2.59 34.38
C GLU A 401 -22.42 3.26 33.71
N GLN A 402 -21.79 2.59 32.73
CA GLN A 402 -20.55 3.06 32.10
C GLN A 402 -20.78 4.09 30.97
N ILE A 403 -21.79 3.89 30.11
CA ILE A 403 -22.04 4.72 28.91
C ILE A 403 -23.08 5.81 29.17
N LEU A 404 -24.00 5.60 30.12
CA LEU A 404 -25.08 6.55 30.45
C LEU A 404 -24.93 7.19 31.84
N GLY A 405 -23.91 6.79 32.61
CA GLY A 405 -23.58 7.32 33.94
C GLY A 405 -24.58 6.95 35.06
N LYS A 406 -25.56 6.09 34.78
CA LYS A 406 -26.62 5.69 35.72
C LYS A 406 -27.42 4.49 35.21
N LYS A 407 -27.98 3.71 36.14
CA LYS A 407 -28.97 2.66 35.85
C LYS A 407 -30.19 3.21 35.11
N GLN A 408 -30.81 2.36 34.28
CA GLN A 408 -31.94 2.70 33.42
C GLN A 408 -32.94 1.52 33.42
N PRO A 409 -33.81 1.41 34.43
CA PRO A 409 -34.74 0.28 34.58
C PRO A 409 -35.62 0.01 33.34
N ILE A 410 -35.88 1.02 32.52
CA ILE A 410 -36.61 0.87 31.25
C ILE A 410 -35.79 0.14 30.17
N LEU A 411 -34.48 0.41 30.07
CA LEU A 411 -33.59 -0.32 29.15
C LEU A 411 -33.41 -1.77 29.65
N GLU A 412 -33.16 -1.93 30.95
CA GLU A 412 -33.07 -3.23 31.62
C GLU A 412 -34.32 -4.09 31.34
N ALA A 413 -35.52 -3.52 31.54
CA ALA A 413 -36.80 -4.17 31.28
C ALA A 413 -37.10 -4.46 29.79
N LEU A 414 -36.52 -3.69 28.85
CA LEU A 414 -36.57 -4.00 27.40
C LEU A 414 -35.66 -5.19 27.07
N TRP A 415 -34.50 -5.31 27.71
CA TRP A 415 -33.60 -6.46 27.53
C TRP A 415 -34.18 -7.75 28.14
N GLU A 416 -34.82 -7.69 29.31
CA GLU A 416 -35.59 -8.81 29.86
C GLU A 416 -36.67 -9.33 28.89
N ARG A 417 -37.36 -8.41 28.19
CA ARG A 417 -38.33 -8.75 27.14
C ARG A 417 -37.66 -9.41 25.94
N THR A 418 -36.40 -9.06 25.65
CA THR A 418 -35.61 -9.72 24.61
C THR A 418 -35.18 -11.13 25.01
N LEU A 419 -34.67 -11.32 26.22
CA LEU A 419 -34.31 -12.64 26.74
C LEU A 419 -35.51 -13.58 26.82
N THR A 420 -36.71 -13.04 27.10
CA THR A 420 -38.00 -13.77 27.12
C THR A 420 -38.73 -13.84 25.76
N GLY A 421 -38.14 -13.35 24.67
CA GLY A 421 -38.71 -13.43 23.32
C GLY A 421 -39.93 -12.54 23.04
N ARG A 422 -40.25 -11.60 23.95
CA ARG A 422 -41.36 -10.62 23.84
C ARG A 422 -40.98 -9.34 23.08
N LEU A 423 -39.69 -9.14 22.81
CA LEU A 423 -39.13 -8.08 21.98
C LEU A 423 -37.99 -8.72 21.16
N THR A 424 -37.99 -8.59 19.83
CA THR A 424 -36.92 -9.16 19.00
C THR A 424 -36.66 -8.27 17.80
N THR A 425 -35.50 -7.62 17.76
CA THR A 425 -35.02 -6.84 16.62
C THR A 425 -33.83 -7.55 15.96
N PHE A 426 -33.44 -7.18 14.74
CA PHE A 426 -32.22 -7.74 14.13
C PHE A 426 -30.98 -7.48 14.99
N ASN A 427 -30.81 -6.24 15.47
CA ASN A 427 -29.73 -5.87 16.39
C ASN A 427 -29.77 -6.69 17.69
N SER A 428 -30.96 -6.88 18.28
CA SER A 428 -31.10 -7.64 19.52
C SER A 428 -30.78 -9.13 19.32
N MET A 429 -31.11 -9.71 18.16
CA MET A 429 -30.70 -11.07 17.80
C MET A 429 -29.18 -11.19 17.59
N ARG A 430 -28.52 -10.22 16.92
CA ARG A 430 -27.04 -10.21 16.80
C ARG A 430 -26.38 -10.12 18.18
N LYS A 431 -26.90 -9.26 19.06
CA LYS A 431 -26.42 -9.14 20.45
C LYS A 431 -26.59 -10.44 21.25
N MET A 432 -27.75 -11.10 21.13
CA MET A 432 -27.97 -12.43 21.73
C MET A 432 -27.00 -13.48 21.17
N ALA A 433 -26.77 -13.49 19.86
CA ALA A 433 -25.86 -14.44 19.22
C ALA A 433 -24.41 -14.29 19.71
N LEU A 434 -23.93 -13.05 19.85
CA LEU A 434 -22.61 -12.72 20.41
C LEU A 434 -22.48 -13.10 21.89
N ILE A 435 -23.50 -12.79 22.71
CA ILE A 435 -23.47 -13.06 24.16
C ILE A 435 -23.50 -14.57 24.46
N ASN A 436 -24.19 -15.35 23.62
CA ASN A 436 -24.41 -16.77 23.83
C ASN A 436 -23.60 -17.66 22.86
N HIS A 437 -22.61 -17.09 22.16
CA HIS A 437 -21.67 -17.76 21.25
C HIS A 437 -22.35 -18.71 20.23
N TRP A 438 -23.48 -18.31 19.63
CA TRP A 438 -24.31 -19.19 18.79
C TRP A 438 -23.61 -19.80 17.56
N PHE A 439 -22.48 -19.24 17.15
CA PHE A 439 -21.69 -19.71 16.01
C PHE A 439 -20.89 -20.99 16.34
N LYS A 440 -20.50 -21.16 17.62
CA LYS A 440 -19.47 -22.12 18.08
C LYS A 440 -19.71 -23.56 17.65
N ASP A 441 -20.84 -24.13 18.05
CA ASP A 441 -21.16 -25.53 17.79
C ASP A 441 -21.98 -25.73 16.49
N TYR A 442 -22.27 -24.63 15.77
CA TYR A 442 -23.05 -24.64 14.53
C TYR A 442 -22.17 -24.53 13.29
N ILE A 443 -21.30 -23.52 13.20
CA ILE A 443 -20.52 -23.25 11.98
C ILE A 443 -19.55 -24.39 11.71
N ASP A 444 -18.74 -24.77 12.70
CA ASP A 444 -17.75 -25.85 12.59
C ASP A 444 -18.38 -27.25 12.39
N LYS A 445 -19.69 -27.38 12.66
CA LYS A 445 -20.45 -28.60 12.43
C LYS A 445 -21.03 -28.65 11.02
N HIS A 446 -21.52 -27.53 10.51
CA HIS A 446 -22.25 -27.45 9.24
C HIS A 446 -21.39 -27.09 8.03
N TYR A 447 -20.23 -26.46 8.24
CA TYR A 447 -19.31 -25.99 7.19
C TYR A 447 -17.86 -26.35 7.52
N ASP A 448 -17.01 -26.32 6.50
CA ASP A 448 -15.56 -26.59 6.56
C ASP A 448 -14.72 -25.35 6.24
N MET A 449 -15.36 -24.26 5.81
CA MET A 449 -14.75 -22.96 5.48
C MET A 449 -15.82 -21.85 5.44
N VAL A 450 -15.44 -20.62 5.80
CA VAL A 450 -16.25 -19.41 5.59
C VAL A 450 -15.58 -18.50 4.57
N MET A 451 -16.37 -17.97 3.62
CA MET A 451 -15.99 -16.93 2.68
C MET A 451 -16.87 -15.69 2.92
N VAL A 452 -16.27 -14.50 2.92
CA VAL A 452 -16.96 -13.24 3.16
C VAL A 452 -16.66 -12.27 2.01
N ASP A 453 -17.68 -11.82 1.28
CA ASP A 453 -17.55 -10.77 0.24
C ASP A 453 -18.11 -9.43 0.75
N GLU A 454 -17.58 -8.34 0.19
CA GLU A 454 -17.81 -6.96 0.64
C GLU A 454 -17.55 -6.74 2.15
N THR A 455 -16.44 -7.30 2.64
CA THR A 455 -15.98 -7.26 4.05
C THR A 455 -15.96 -5.86 4.67
N GLN A 456 -15.79 -4.79 3.88
CA GLN A 456 -15.83 -3.40 4.38
C GLN A 456 -17.22 -2.91 4.83
N ASP A 457 -18.28 -3.69 4.58
CA ASP A 457 -19.66 -3.41 4.99
C ASP A 457 -20.07 -4.18 6.26
N PHE A 458 -19.11 -4.79 6.98
CA PHE A 458 -19.35 -5.52 8.23
C PHE A 458 -19.33 -4.59 9.45
N ASP A 459 -20.10 -4.95 10.49
CA ASP A 459 -20.00 -4.35 11.83
C ASP A 459 -19.04 -5.16 12.74
N MET A 460 -18.64 -4.58 13.89
CA MET A 460 -17.72 -5.22 14.83
C MET A 460 -18.31 -6.49 15.49
N ILE A 461 -19.63 -6.58 15.64
CA ILE A 461 -20.31 -7.72 16.25
C ILE A 461 -20.27 -8.92 15.29
N MET A 462 -20.52 -8.69 13.99
CA MET A 462 -20.36 -9.69 12.94
C MET A 462 -18.92 -10.23 12.89
N LEU A 463 -17.93 -9.34 12.95
CA LEU A 463 -16.52 -9.71 12.91
C LEU A 463 -16.11 -10.54 14.14
N LYS A 464 -16.50 -10.12 15.35
CA LYS A 464 -16.20 -10.85 16.60
C LYS A 464 -16.79 -12.26 16.60
N MET A 465 -18.05 -12.45 16.20
CA MET A 465 -18.65 -13.79 16.13
C MET A 465 -17.90 -14.70 15.14
N LEU A 466 -17.51 -14.19 13.96
CA LEU A 466 -16.74 -14.99 13.01
C LEU A 466 -15.34 -15.35 13.51
N LEU A 467 -14.60 -14.39 14.09
CA LEU A 467 -13.22 -14.61 14.51
C LEU A 467 -13.11 -15.44 15.79
N ASN A 468 -13.97 -15.21 16.79
CA ASN A 468 -13.83 -15.78 18.13
C ASN A 468 -14.62 -17.10 18.30
N ASP A 469 -15.78 -17.22 17.65
CA ASP A 469 -16.74 -18.30 17.89
C ASP A 469 -16.74 -19.35 16.76
N THR A 470 -15.67 -19.48 15.96
CA THR A 470 -15.55 -20.54 14.94
C THR A 470 -14.10 -20.97 14.75
N THR A 471 -13.84 -22.23 14.44
CA THR A 471 -12.48 -22.77 14.22
C THR A 471 -12.20 -23.20 12.78
N VAL A 472 -13.21 -23.19 11.89
CA VAL A 472 -12.98 -23.29 10.43
C VAL A 472 -12.13 -22.13 9.89
N PRO A 473 -11.41 -22.31 8.76
CA PRO A 473 -10.74 -21.23 8.04
C PRO A 473 -11.73 -20.15 7.55
N LYS A 474 -11.27 -18.89 7.55
CA LYS A 474 -12.00 -17.74 7.01
C LYS A 474 -11.23 -17.06 5.90
N LEU A 475 -11.91 -16.77 4.79
CA LEU A 475 -11.43 -15.90 3.73
C LEU A 475 -12.30 -14.65 3.65
N PHE A 476 -11.74 -13.51 4.05
CA PHE A 476 -12.36 -12.20 3.96
C PHE A 476 -11.92 -11.51 2.66
N VAL A 477 -12.85 -10.98 1.89
CA VAL A 477 -12.60 -10.27 0.62
C VAL A 477 -13.41 -8.97 0.59
N GLY A 478 -12.82 -7.90 0.07
CA GLY A 478 -13.45 -6.58 0.06
C GLY A 478 -12.62 -5.51 -0.63
N ASP A 479 -13.09 -4.27 -0.55
CA ASP A 479 -12.45 -3.06 -1.05
C ASP A 479 -12.64 -1.94 -0.02
N PRO A 480 -11.61 -1.60 0.78
CA PRO A 480 -11.71 -0.57 1.81
C PRO A 480 -12.17 0.81 1.31
N LYS A 481 -11.91 1.17 0.04
CA LYS A 481 -12.38 2.44 -0.53
C LYS A 481 -13.84 2.40 -1.00
N GLN A 482 -14.52 1.27 -0.85
CA GLN A 482 -15.97 1.15 -1.05
C GLN A 482 -16.77 1.10 0.26
N ALA A 483 -16.14 1.41 1.41
CA ALA A 483 -16.84 1.64 2.66
C ALA A 483 -17.66 2.94 2.57
N ILE A 484 -18.99 2.81 2.40
CA ILE A 484 -19.94 3.94 2.29
C ILE A 484 -21.19 3.76 3.18
N TYR A 485 -21.10 2.84 4.14
CA TYR A 485 -22.17 2.56 5.11
C TYR A 485 -21.69 2.74 6.56
N GLU A 486 -20.61 3.48 6.78
CA GLU A 486 -20.03 3.77 8.12
C GLU A 486 -21.07 4.40 9.07
N TRP A 487 -22.01 5.18 8.53
CA TRP A 487 -23.17 5.73 9.24
C TRP A 487 -24.15 4.69 9.82
N ARG A 488 -23.97 3.40 9.48
CA ARG A 488 -24.70 2.24 10.04
C ARG A 488 -23.86 1.41 11.02
N GLY A 489 -22.73 1.96 11.50
CA GLY A 489 -21.80 1.22 12.37
C GLY A 489 -20.91 0.21 11.62
N CYS A 490 -20.88 0.25 10.28
CA CYS A 490 -19.93 -0.55 9.50
C CYS A 490 -18.49 -0.06 9.76
N ILE A 491 -17.56 -1.00 9.89
CA ILE A 491 -16.14 -0.74 10.18
C ILE A 491 -15.26 -1.16 9.00
N ASN A 492 -14.08 -0.57 8.87
CA ASN A 492 -13.03 -1.13 8.03
C ASN A 492 -12.44 -2.37 8.71
N ALA A 493 -13.13 -3.51 8.59
CA ALA A 493 -12.79 -4.78 9.25
C ALA A 493 -11.35 -5.27 8.96
N PHE A 494 -10.73 -4.85 7.84
CA PHE A 494 -9.32 -5.13 7.55
C PHE A 494 -8.34 -4.54 8.58
N SER A 495 -8.73 -3.49 9.31
CA SER A 495 -7.96 -2.89 10.41
C SER A 495 -8.11 -3.67 11.74
N HIS A 496 -8.98 -4.69 11.77
CA HIS A 496 -9.33 -5.46 12.96
C HIS A 496 -9.13 -6.98 12.76
N MET A 497 -8.38 -7.37 11.72
CA MET A 497 -7.93 -8.75 11.54
C MET A 497 -6.91 -9.13 12.63
N PRO A 498 -6.87 -10.40 13.06
CA PRO A 498 -5.96 -10.82 14.13
C PRO A 498 -4.49 -10.78 13.66
N PRO A 499 -3.49 -10.64 14.56
CA PRO A 499 -2.08 -10.42 14.18
C PRO A 499 -1.44 -11.53 13.36
N ASN A 500 -2.01 -12.74 13.36
CA ASN A 500 -1.59 -13.89 12.58
C ASN A 500 -2.35 -14.06 11.24
N ALA A 501 -3.21 -13.12 10.86
CA ALA A 501 -3.95 -13.18 9.61
C ALA A 501 -3.05 -12.88 8.41
N LEU A 502 -3.16 -13.69 7.35
CA LEU A 502 -2.51 -13.41 6.07
C LEU A 502 -3.30 -12.33 5.32
N VAL A 503 -2.82 -11.10 5.37
CA VAL A 503 -3.37 -10.00 4.56
C VAL A 503 -2.71 -10.02 3.17
N MET A 504 -3.53 -9.91 2.12
CA MET A 504 -3.09 -9.90 0.72
C MET A 504 -3.73 -8.72 -0.02
N GLU A 505 -3.11 -8.28 -1.12
CA GLU A 505 -3.59 -7.15 -1.92
C GLU A 505 -3.76 -7.53 -3.41
N PHE A 506 -4.95 -7.31 -3.96
CA PHE A 506 -5.28 -7.51 -5.38
C PHE A 506 -5.36 -6.17 -6.11
N TYR A 507 -4.33 -5.89 -6.93
CA TYR A 507 -4.13 -4.59 -7.58
C TYR A 507 -4.86 -4.45 -8.92
N SER A 508 -5.15 -5.55 -9.63
CA SER A 508 -5.77 -5.47 -10.96
C SER A 508 -7.27 -5.17 -10.89
N THR A 509 -7.72 -4.25 -11.73
CA THR A 509 -9.14 -4.10 -12.11
C THR A 509 -9.38 -4.61 -13.52
N PHE A 510 -10.45 -5.40 -13.71
CA PHE A 510 -10.91 -5.88 -15.02
C PHE A 510 -12.02 -5.01 -15.61
N ARG A 511 -12.45 -3.97 -14.87
CA ARG A 511 -13.50 -3.03 -15.29
C ARG A 511 -12.90 -1.80 -15.97
N VAL A 512 -12.09 -1.04 -15.23
CA VAL A 512 -11.60 0.26 -15.68
C VAL A 512 -10.27 0.11 -16.42
N GLY A 513 -10.28 0.50 -17.68
CA GLY A 513 -9.10 0.58 -18.54
C GLY A 513 -8.17 1.74 -18.21
N ASP A 514 -6.91 1.62 -18.60
CA ASP A 514 -6.06 2.79 -18.80
C ASP A 514 -6.54 3.60 -20.03
N PRO A 515 -6.32 4.92 -20.08
CA PRO A 515 -5.59 5.73 -19.09
C PRO A 515 -6.39 6.07 -17.81
N ALA A 516 -7.72 5.89 -17.79
CA ALA A 516 -8.54 6.27 -16.63
C ALA A 516 -8.12 5.54 -15.34
N CYS A 517 -7.74 4.25 -15.40
CA CYS A 517 -7.22 3.51 -14.26
C CYS A 517 -5.98 4.19 -13.64
N SER A 518 -5.02 4.61 -14.44
CA SER A 518 -3.83 5.36 -13.98
C SER A 518 -4.18 6.75 -13.45
N THR A 519 -5.19 7.41 -14.01
CA THR A 519 -5.69 8.69 -13.48
C THR A 519 -6.35 8.51 -12.11
N ILE A 520 -7.18 7.48 -11.93
CA ILE A 520 -7.85 7.16 -10.66
C ILE A 520 -6.82 6.73 -9.60
N ARG A 521 -5.84 5.87 -9.95
CA ARG A 521 -4.69 5.55 -9.08
C ARG A 521 -4.01 6.81 -8.56
N ASN A 522 -3.82 7.81 -9.44
CA ASN A 522 -3.17 9.06 -9.09
C ASN A 522 -4.07 10.05 -8.36
N LEU A 523 -5.39 9.88 -8.35
CA LEU A 523 -6.36 10.81 -7.75
C LEU A 523 -6.47 10.62 -6.22
N PHE A 524 -6.41 9.38 -5.76
CA PHE A 524 -6.64 8.98 -4.37
C PHE A 524 -5.34 8.65 -3.61
N SER A 525 -5.30 8.93 -2.30
CA SER A 525 -4.27 8.40 -1.40
C SER A 525 -4.43 6.88 -1.23
N ASP A 526 -3.32 6.15 -1.24
CA ASP A 526 -3.25 4.70 -0.97
C ASP A 526 -4.19 3.86 -1.85
N CYS A 527 -4.40 4.32 -3.09
CA CYS A 527 -5.09 3.60 -4.13
C CYS A 527 -4.07 2.85 -5.00
N TRP A 528 -3.92 1.55 -4.76
CA TRP A 528 -2.96 0.70 -5.47
C TRP A 528 -3.69 -0.07 -6.58
N MET A 529 -3.94 0.57 -7.73
CA MET A 529 -4.69 -0.05 -8.85
C MET A 529 -3.98 -0.02 -10.22
N ILE A 530 -4.12 -1.11 -10.97
CA ILE A 530 -3.62 -1.30 -12.34
C ILE A 530 -4.72 -1.89 -13.25
N SER A 531 -4.71 -1.55 -14.54
CA SER A 531 -5.68 -2.12 -15.49
C SER A 531 -5.26 -3.53 -15.94
N LYS A 532 -6.23 -4.46 -15.90
CA LYS A 532 -6.31 -5.65 -16.75
C LYS A 532 -7.65 -5.68 -17.51
N SER A 533 -8.31 -4.53 -17.70
CA SER A 533 -9.51 -4.42 -18.54
C SER A 533 -9.15 -4.52 -20.03
N SER A 534 -10.01 -5.17 -20.81
CA SER A 534 -9.90 -5.23 -22.28
C SER A 534 -10.41 -3.96 -22.97
N ASN A 535 -11.06 -3.05 -22.24
CA ASN A 535 -11.54 -1.77 -22.75
C ASN A 535 -10.53 -0.67 -22.41
N MET A 536 -10.37 0.32 -23.30
CA MET A 536 -9.77 1.61 -22.95
C MET A 536 -10.88 2.49 -22.35
N THR A 537 -10.79 2.83 -21.07
CA THR A 537 -11.75 3.73 -20.41
C THR A 537 -11.26 5.18 -20.52
N ARG A 538 -12.15 6.08 -20.93
CA ARG A 538 -11.91 7.52 -21.06
C ARG A 538 -12.55 8.31 -19.91
N ILE A 539 -12.02 9.50 -19.65
CA ILE A 539 -12.63 10.51 -18.79
C ILE A 539 -12.93 11.71 -19.67
N GLU A 540 -14.20 12.14 -19.69
CA GLU A 540 -14.77 13.05 -20.69
C GLU A 540 -15.63 14.12 -19.98
N GLN A 541 -15.86 15.27 -20.62
CA GLN A 541 -16.70 16.37 -20.07
C GLN A 541 -18.17 16.29 -20.51
N SER A 542 -18.46 15.48 -21.53
CA SER A 542 -19.82 15.21 -22.03
C SER A 542 -19.85 13.86 -22.74
N CYS A 543 -21.06 13.32 -22.98
CA CYS A 543 -21.26 12.13 -23.80
C CYS A 543 -22.44 12.32 -24.76
N SER A 544 -22.42 11.57 -25.86
CA SER A 544 -23.57 11.38 -26.75
C SER A 544 -24.20 9.99 -26.50
N GLY A 545 -25.46 9.81 -26.87
CA GLY A 545 -26.21 8.59 -26.54
C GLY A 545 -26.81 8.61 -25.13
N GLY A 546 -27.05 7.42 -24.58
CA GLY A 546 -27.62 7.20 -23.24
C GLY A 546 -26.58 6.77 -22.20
N TYR A 547 -26.86 7.02 -20.93
CA TYR A 547 -25.91 6.84 -19.83
C TYR A 547 -26.58 6.66 -18.46
N VAL A 548 -25.83 6.10 -17.51
CA VAL A 548 -26.18 6.13 -16.07
C VAL A 548 -25.67 7.44 -15.47
N TYR A 549 -26.49 8.10 -14.65
CA TYR A 549 -26.18 9.38 -14.00
C TYR A 549 -26.24 9.20 -12.48
N LEU A 550 -25.10 9.42 -11.81
CA LEU A 550 -24.90 9.21 -10.38
C LEU A 550 -24.86 10.52 -9.61
N PHE A 551 -25.55 10.54 -8.48
CA PHE A 551 -25.70 11.69 -7.57
C PHE A 551 -25.34 11.33 -6.14
N ARG A 552 -24.82 12.30 -5.38
CA ARG A 552 -24.62 12.21 -3.93
C ARG A 552 -25.93 12.36 -3.17
N THR A 553 -26.88 13.12 -3.71
CA THR A 553 -28.12 13.55 -3.03
C THR A 553 -29.37 13.33 -3.89
N TRP A 554 -30.51 13.11 -3.23
CA TRP A 554 -31.82 13.18 -3.86
C TRP A 554 -32.18 14.60 -4.30
N ARG A 555 -31.63 15.64 -3.67
CA ARG A 555 -31.77 17.04 -4.14
C ARG A 555 -31.21 17.17 -5.56
N GLY A 556 -29.93 16.87 -5.76
CA GLY A 556 -29.26 16.99 -7.07
C GLY A 556 -29.88 16.08 -8.13
N LEU A 557 -30.27 14.87 -7.74
CA LEU A 557 -30.98 13.92 -8.61
C LEU A 557 -32.30 14.51 -9.12
N LEU A 558 -33.16 14.99 -8.21
CA LEU A 558 -34.50 15.50 -8.57
C LEU A 558 -34.43 16.80 -9.36
N THR A 559 -33.61 17.78 -8.95
CA THR A 559 -33.49 19.05 -9.68
C THR A 559 -32.93 18.87 -11.09
N THR A 560 -32.08 17.86 -11.31
CA THR A 560 -31.55 17.52 -12.63
C THR A 560 -32.56 16.73 -13.47
N ALA A 561 -33.28 15.77 -12.88
CA ALA A 561 -34.33 15.02 -13.58
C ALA A 561 -35.49 15.91 -14.04
N ARG A 562 -35.81 16.97 -13.27
CA ARG A 562 -36.79 18.03 -13.58
C ARG A 562 -36.59 18.70 -14.95
N ILE A 563 -35.34 18.71 -15.45
CA ILE A 563 -34.96 19.30 -16.74
C ILE A 563 -34.35 18.28 -17.72
N THR A 564 -34.43 16.98 -17.41
CA THR A 564 -33.85 15.90 -18.24
C THR A 564 -34.96 14.97 -18.78
N PRO A 565 -35.55 15.28 -19.95
CA PRO A 565 -36.57 14.44 -20.57
C PRO A 565 -36.02 13.08 -21.04
N ASN A 566 -36.90 12.09 -21.18
CA ASN A 566 -36.55 10.71 -21.52
C ASN A 566 -35.58 10.09 -20.51
N SER A 567 -35.95 10.17 -19.23
CA SER A 567 -35.19 9.68 -18.09
C SER A 567 -35.92 8.58 -17.31
N TRP A 568 -35.21 7.91 -16.42
CA TRP A 568 -35.77 6.96 -15.46
C TRP A 568 -35.01 7.04 -14.14
N ILE A 569 -35.72 6.99 -13.01
CA ILE A 569 -35.14 7.11 -11.66
C ILE A 569 -35.33 5.80 -10.90
N TYR A 570 -34.26 5.27 -10.32
CA TYR A 570 -34.31 4.06 -9.51
C TYR A 570 -35.16 4.24 -8.24
N GLY A 571 -36.28 3.49 -8.15
CA GLY A 571 -37.13 3.44 -6.96
C GLY A 571 -37.99 4.68 -6.71
N PHE A 572 -38.25 5.49 -7.74
CA PHE A 572 -38.93 6.78 -7.66
C PHE A 572 -40.25 6.76 -6.85
N ASP A 573 -41.20 5.88 -7.19
CA ASP A 573 -42.55 5.89 -6.59
C ASP A 573 -42.50 5.64 -5.08
N LYS A 574 -41.63 4.70 -4.66
CA LYS A 574 -41.35 4.44 -3.25
C LYS A 574 -40.74 5.67 -2.58
N LYS A 575 -39.81 6.35 -3.25
CA LYS A 575 -39.17 7.56 -2.72
C LYS A 575 -40.14 8.73 -2.62
N VAL A 576 -41.04 8.93 -3.58
CA VAL A 576 -42.13 9.93 -3.51
C VAL A 576 -43.04 9.66 -2.31
N GLY A 577 -43.41 8.40 -2.08
CA GLY A 577 -44.17 7.99 -0.90
C GLY A 577 -43.43 8.20 0.43
N GLU A 578 -42.10 8.07 0.46
CA GLU A 578 -41.25 8.43 1.61
C GLU A 578 -41.16 9.95 1.82
N MET A 579 -40.91 10.72 0.75
CA MET A 579 -40.73 12.17 0.79
C MET A 579 -41.99 12.89 1.28
N ARG A 580 -43.17 12.53 0.77
CA ARG A 580 -44.45 13.12 1.21
C ARG A 580 -44.69 12.88 2.71
N LYS A 581 -44.45 11.66 3.20
CA LYS A 581 -44.56 11.31 4.62
C LYS A 581 -43.54 12.03 5.50
N LEU A 582 -42.30 12.19 5.01
CA LEU A 582 -41.25 12.92 5.71
C LEU A 582 -41.57 14.42 5.79
N TYR A 583 -42.07 15.01 4.70
CA TYR A 583 -42.55 16.39 4.65
C TYR A 583 -43.64 16.66 5.70
N ASP A 584 -44.68 15.80 5.75
CA ASP A 584 -45.76 15.92 6.73
C ASP A 584 -45.25 15.89 8.18
N VAL A 585 -44.20 15.12 8.47
CA VAL A 585 -43.56 15.04 9.80
C VAL A 585 -42.69 16.25 10.09
N LEU A 586 -42.00 16.80 9.09
CA LEU A 586 -41.16 18.00 9.22
C LEU A 586 -42.01 19.24 9.54
N VAL A 587 -43.11 19.44 8.81
CA VAL A 587 -44.05 20.56 9.04
C VAL A 587 -44.72 20.44 10.41
N LYS A 588 -45.23 19.26 10.78
CA LYS A 588 -45.90 19.03 12.08
C LYS A 588 -44.98 19.21 13.30
N LYS A 589 -43.66 19.20 13.13
CA LYS A 589 -42.68 19.45 14.20
C LYS A 589 -42.30 20.92 14.37
N GLY A 590 -42.88 21.85 13.60
CA GLY A 590 -42.73 23.30 13.82
C GLY A 590 -41.28 23.78 13.74
N GLY A 591 -40.49 23.22 12.82
CA GLY A 591 -39.10 23.64 12.56
C GLY A 591 -38.07 23.29 13.64
N LYS A 592 -38.45 22.76 14.81
CA LYS A 592 -37.48 22.36 15.85
C LYS A 592 -36.52 21.27 15.34
N ASN A 593 -35.29 21.31 15.88
CA ASN A 593 -34.20 20.44 15.46
C ASN A 593 -34.62 18.97 15.39
N LEU A 594 -34.14 18.30 14.34
CA LEU A 594 -33.96 16.86 14.38
C LEU A 594 -32.52 16.67 14.83
N ASP A 595 -32.29 16.24 16.08
CA ASP A 595 -30.95 15.97 16.63
C ASP A 595 -30.36 14.66 16.06
N ASP A 596 -30.65 14.41 14.77
CA ASP A 596 -30.45 13.19 14.00
C ASP A 596 -30.08 13.55 12.54
N GLU A 597 -29.51 14.73 12.29
CA GLU A 597 -29.10 15.10 10.92
C GLU A 597 -28.04 14.14 10.35
N ASP A 598 -27.30 13.45 11.23
CA ASP A 598 -26.33 12.39 10.92
C ASP A 598 -26.96 10.99 10.68
N GLU A 599 -28.28 10.79 10.90
CA GLU A 599 -28.97 9.51 10.63
C GLU A 599 -29.42 9.33 9.18
N PHE A 600 -29.30 10.38 8.35
CA PHE A 600 -29.78 10.37 6.96
C PHE A 600 -28.65 10.15 5.96
N GLU A 601 -28.94 9.42 4.88
CA GLU A 601 -28.01 9.15 3.77
C GLU A 601 -27.54 10.45 3.08
N ASP A 602 -28.39 11.47 3.05
CA ASP A 602 -28.20 12.72 2.30
C ASP A 602 -28.97 13.91 2.92
N ASP A 603 -28.89 15.08 2.27
CA ASP A 603 -29.50 16.32 2.75
C ASP A 603 -31.02 16.44 2.54
N LEU A 604 -31.69 15.36 2.10
CA LEU A 604 -33.10 15.35 1.74
C LEU A 604 -34.04 15.97 2.81
N PRO A 605 -33.85 15.78 4.14
CA PRO A 605 -34.67 16.46 5.15
C PRO A 605 -34.51 17.99 5.13
N LYS A 606 -33.32 18.49 4.79
CA LYS A 606 -33.03 19.93 4.64
C LYS A 606 -33.60 20.47 3.33
N PHE A 607 -33.56 19.68 2.26
CA PHE A 607 -34.22 20.03 1.00
C PHE A 607 -35.74 20.14 1.17
N LEU A 608 -36.38 19.13 1.76
CA LEU A 608 -37.83 19.14 2.02
C LEU A 608 -38.27 20.27 2.97
N ARG A 609 -37.43 20.68 3.93
CA ARG A 609 -37.67 21.87 4.77
C ARG A 609 -37.60 23.20 4.00
N SER A 610 -36.91 23.24 2.85
CA SER A 610 -36.77 24.45 2.02
C SER A 610 -37.86 24.60 0.95
N LEU A 611 -38.89 23.76 0.96
CA LEU A 611 -40.01 23.78 0.01
C LEU A 611 -41.35 24.00 0.72
N THR A 612 -42.25 24.74 0.09
CA THR A 612 -43.69 24.66 0.34
C THR A 612 -44.26 23.33 -0.14
N ARG A 613 -45.52 23.03 0.20
CA ARG A 613 -46.17 21.79 -0.28
C ARG A 613 -46.47 21.85 -1.78
N GLU A 614 -46.77 23.04 -2.29
CA GLU A 614 -46.99 23.29 -3.71
C GLU A 614 -45.68 23.03 -4.49
N GLU A 615 -44.57 23.67 -4.10
CA GLU A 615 -43.26 23.45 -4.75
C GLU A 615 -42.78 21.98 -4.69
N LEU A 616 -43.05 21.24 -3.61
CA LEU A 616 -42.74 19.81 -3.52
C LEU A 616 -43.57 18.99 -4.52
N ASP A 617 -44.87 19.27 -4.60
CA ASP A 617 -45.77 18.48 -5.43
C ASP A 617 -45.60 18.85 -6.91
N ASP A 618 -45.31 20.11 -7.24
CA ASP A 618 -44.90 20.57 -8.57
C ASP A 618 -43.55 19.96 -9.00
N LEU A 619 -42.54 19.95 -8.14
CA LEU A 619 -41.27 19.27 -8.41
C LEU A 619 -41.47 17.79 -8.74
N ILE A 620 -42.36 17.10 -8.01
CA ILE A 620 -42.70 15.69 -8.28
C ILE A 620 -43.42 15.56 -9.63
N ASN A 621 -44.33 16.48 -9.97
CA ASN A 621 -45.07 16.47 -11.24
C ASN A 621 -44.14 16.74 -12.44
N GLU A 622 -43.30 17.77 -12.37
CA GLU A 622 -42.31 18.13 -13.40
C GLU A 622 -41.30 17.00 -13.64
N VAL A 623 -40.79 16.38 -12.57
CA VAL A 623 -39.92 15.19 -12.70
C VAL A 623 -40.69 14.05 -13.36
N SER A 624 -41.92 13.76 -12.91
CA SER A 624 -42.73 12.66 -13.44
C SER A 624 -43.03 12.80 -14.93
N ALA A 625 -43.25 14.03 -15.42
CA ALA A 625 -43.49 14.32 -16.84
C ALA A 625 -42.29 13.99 -17.75
N ASN A 626 -41.08 13.91 -17.20
CA ASN A 626 -39.86 13.53 -17.93
C ASN A 626 -39.58 12.01 -17.92
N LEU A 627 -40.26 11.23 -17.06
CA LEU A 627 -39.97 9.82 -16.84
C LEU A 627 -40.58 8.91 -17.92
N VAL A 628 -39.85 7.85 -18.26
CA VAL A 628 -40.28 6.75 -19.15
C VAL A 628 -39.84 5.40 -18.59
N ASP A 629 -40.31 4.30 -19.18
CA ASP A 629 -39.85 2.94 -18.84
C ASP A 629 -38.33 2.82 -18.90
N LYS A 630 -37.73 2.07 -17.96
CA LYS A 630 -36.28 1.86 -17.84
C LYS A 630 -35.61 1.45 -19.17
N GLU A 631 -36.27 0.61 -19.97
CA GLU A 631 -35.71 0.12 -21.24
C GLU A 631 -35.87 1.12 -22.40
N LYS A 632 -36.77 2.11 -22.27
CA LYS A 632 -36.92 3.24 -23.21
C LYS A 632 -36.03 4.44 -22.82
N SER A 633 -35.69 4.54 -21.54
CA SER A 633 -34.97 5.69 -20.96
C SER A 633 -33.58 5.89 -21.57
N ARG A 634 -33.30 7.13 -21.98
CA ARG A 634 -31.97 7.57 -22.40
C ARG A 634 -31.04 7.77 -21.19
N VAL A 635 -31.56 8.30 -20.09
CA VAL A 635 -30.76 8.64 -18.89
C VAL A 635 -31.29 7.93 -17.66
N LYS A 636 -30.44 7.17 -16.97
CA LYS A 636 -30.81 6.33 -15.81
C LYS A 636 -30.21 6.90 -14.53
N PHE A 637 -31.05 7.50 -13.69
CA PHE A 637 -30.69 8.24 -12.48
C PHE A 637 -30.64 7.35 -11.23
N TYR A 638 -29.56 7.46 -10.45
CA TYR A 638 -29.34 6.74 -9.19
C TYR A 638 -28.60 7.60 -8.16
N THR A 639 -28.80 7.35 -6.86
CA THR A 639 -27.80 7.77 -5.84
C THR A 639 -26.64 6.79 -5.85
N VAL A 640 -25.42 7.23 -5.53
CA VAL A 640 -24.22 6.36 -5.53
C VAL A 640 -24.40 5.14 -4.60
N HIS A 641 -25.03 5.30 -3.42
CA HIS A 641 -25.32 4.18 -2.53
C HIS A 641 -26.26 3.14 -3.16
N SER A 642 -27.24 3.57 -3.95
CA SER A 642 -28.15 2.68 -4.67
C SER A 642 -27.48 1.98 -5.87
N TYR A 643 -26.40 2.56 -6.40
CA TYR A 643 -25.64 2.02 -7.54
C TYR A 643 -24.40 1.19 -7.15
N LYS A 644 -24.11 1.06 -5.84
CA LYS A 644 -23.03 0.19 -5.36
C LYS A 644 -23.29 -1.27 -5.77
N GLY A 645 -22.23 -1.94 -6.23
CA GLY A 645 -22.28 -3.27 -6.85
C GLY A 645 -22.52 -3.27 -8.36
N MET A 646 -23.28 -2.31 -8.90
CA MET A 646 -23.57 -2.22 -10.35
C MET A 646 -22.39 -1.62 -11.16
N GLU A 647 -22.51 -1.64 -12.48
CA GLU A 647 -21.54 -1.16 -13.48
C GLU A 647 -22.23 -0.95 -14.85
N ASP A 648 -21.75 0.01 -15.65
CA ASP A 648 -22.27 0.32 -16.99
C ASP A 648 -21.12 0.67 -17.96
N ASP A 649 -21.40 0.82 -19.25
CA ASP A 649 -20.42 1.30 -20.23
C ASP A 649 -20.15 2.80 -20.09
N VAL A 650 -21.20 3.61 -19.90
CA VAL A 650 -21.12 5.07 -19.79
C VAL A 650 -21.76 5.54 -18.49
N VAL A 651 -20.95 6.15 -17.62
CA VAL A 651 -21.40 6.65 -16.31
C VAL A 651 -21.00 8.11 -16.15
N ARG A 652 -21.99 8.95 -15.82
CA ARG A 652 -21.84 10.38 -15.53
C ARG A 652 -21.92 10.62 -14.02
N LEU A 653 -21.00 11.42 -13.49
CA LEU A 653 -20.98 11.86 -12.09
C LEU A 653 -21.44 13.31 -12.01
N SER A 654 -22.45 13.57 -11.18
CA SER A 654 -22.89 14.91 -10.86
C SER A 654 -21.85 15.68 -10.05
N SER A 655 -21.88 17.01 -10.16
CA SER A 655 -21.06 17.92 -9.36
C SER A 655 -21.45 17.98 -7.87
N ASP A 656 -22.55 17.31 -7.46
CA ASP A 656 -22.91 17.15 -6.04
C ASP A 656 -22.05 16.09 -5.30
N ILE A 657 -21.24 15.30 -6.02
CA ILE A 657 -20.28 14.36 -5.45
C ILE A 657 -18.90 15.04 -5.28
N ASP A 658 -18.62 15.62 -4.11
CA ASP A 658 -17.29 16.17 -3.80
C ASP A 658 -16.35 15.10 -3.19
N ILE A 659 -15.22 14.87 -3.85
CA ILE A 659 -14.14 13.97 -3.40
C ILE A 659 -13.56 14.37 -2.03
N LYS A 660 -13.68 15.65 -1.62
CA LYS A 660 -13.12 16.14 -0.35
C LYS A 660 -13.96 15.78 0.87
N THR A 661 -15.28 15.75 0.72
CA THR A 661 -16.21 15.39 1.79
C THR A 661 -16.56 13.91 1.77
N ASP A 662 -16.54 13.29 0.59
CA ASP A 662 -17.08 11.95 0.35
C ASP A 662 -16.12 11.06 -0.49
N GLU A 663 -14.83 11.00 -0.13
CA GLU A 663 -13.77 10.29 -0.89
C GLU A 663 -14.19 8.88 -1.36
N ASN A 664 -14.70 8.05 -0.44
CA ASN A 664 -15.14 6.68 -0.75
C ASN A 664 -16.38 6.65 -1.68
N ILE A 665 -17.29 7.64 -1.59
CA ILE A 665 -18.44 7.73 -2.50
C ILE A 665 -17.98 8.15 -3.89
N TYR A 666 -17.04 9.11 -3.99
CA TYR A 666 -16.42 9.48 -5.26
C TYR A 666 -15.66 8.31 -5.88
N TYR A 667 -14.92 7.52 -5.07
CA TYR A 667 -14.26 6.28 -5.51
C TYR A 667 -15.26 5.24 -6.00
N VAL A 668 -16.33 4.99 -5.23
CA VAL A 668 -17.42 4.08 -5.63
C VAL A 668 -18.04 4.52 -6.94
N ALA A 669 -18.25 5.83 -7.17
CA ALA A 669 -18.89 6.35 -8.37
C ALA A 669 -17.97 6.32 -9.62
N ILE A 670 -16.74 6.83 -9.52
CA ILE A 670 -15.82 6.96 -10.66
C ILE A 670 -15.36 5.58 -11.19
N THR A 671 -15.43 4.55 -10.35
CA THR A 671 -15.08 3.16 -10.72
C THR A 671 -16.25 2.32 -11.25
N ARG A 672 -17.36 2.94 -11.71
CA ARG A 672 -18.53 2.20 -12.26
C ARG A 672 -18.53 2.04 -13.79
N ALA A 673 -17.84 2.90 -14.53
CA ALA A 673 -17.80 2.84 -15.98
C ALA A 673 -16.83 1.78 -16.52
N LYS A 674 -17.12 1.27 -17.72
CA LYS A 674 -16.22 0.44 -18.53
C LYS A 674 -15.59 1.19 -19.70
N LYS A 675 -16.28 2.18 -20.29
CA LYS A 675 -15.86 2.86 -21.52
C LYS A 675 -15.72 4.37 -21.37
N SER A 676 -16.70 5.06 -20.77
CA SER A 676 -16.64 6.51 -20.55
C SER A 676 -17.11 6.91 -19.15
N ILE A 677 -16.30 7.73 -18.49
CA ILE A 677 -16.56 8.42 -17.23
C ILE A 677 -16.80 9.90 -17.58
N VAL A 678 -18.00 10.42 -17.35
CA VAL A 678 -18.31 11.85 -17.59
C VAL A 678 -18.33 12.61 -16.27
N LEU A 679 -17.58 13.70 -16.15
CA LEU A 679 -17.46 14.48 -14.91
C LEU A 679 -17.99 15.91 -15.08
N ASP A 680 -19.09 16.25 -14.42
CA ASP A 680 -19.72 17.58 -14.52
C ASP A 680 -18.85 18.70 -13.94
N GLY A 681 -18.17 18.46 -12.82
CA GLY A 681 -17.18 19.36 -12.24
C GLY A 681 -15.79 19.29 -12.89
N GLY A 682 -15.63 18.50 -13.96
CA GLY A 682 -14.32 18.14 -14.52
C GLY A 682 -13.49 17.25 -13.58
N MET A 683 -12.19 17.13 -13.88
CA MET A 683 -11.25 16.37 -13.06
C MET A 683 -10.84 17.15 -11.80
N PRO A 684 -10.91 16.56 -10.58
CA PRO A 684 -10.48 17.25 -9.37
C PRO A 684 -8.98 17.57 -9.36
N VAL A 685 -8.62 18.78 -8.97
CA VAL A 685 -7.21 19.22 -8.91
C VAL A 685 -6.53 18.63 -7.66
N LYS A 686 -5.44 17.88 -7.88
CA LYS A 686 -4.68 17.18 -6.84
C LYS A 686 -3.92 18.15 -5.91
N GLY A 687 -4.63 18.71 -4.92
CA GLY A 687 -4.04 19.64 -3.96
C GLY A 687 -4.91 20.12 -2.79
N THR A 688 -6.18 19.70 -2.69
CA THR A 688 -7.10 20.12 -1.60
C THR A 688 -7.89 18.97 -0.95
N VAL A 689 -7.24 17.82 -0.73
CA VAL A 689 -7.74 16.84 0.27
C VAL A 689 -7.43 17.40 1.65
N VAL A 690 -8.39 18.14 2.22
CA VAL A 690 -8.32 18.58 3.62
C VAL A 690 -8.77 17.42 4.48
N VAL A 691 -7.81 16.76 5.15
CA VAL A 691 -8.11 15.72 6.13
C VAL A 691 -8.93 16.35 7.25
N LYS A 692 -10.22 15.98 7.37
CA LYS A 692 -11.05 16.36 8.52
C LYS A 692 -10.32 15.97 9.82
N PRO A 693 -10.08 16.90 10.75
CA PRO A 693 -9.70 16.54 12.11
C PRO A 693 -10.82 15.72 12.76
N LEU A 694 -10.46 14.75 13.60
CA LEU A 694 -11.41 14.20 14.57
C LEU A 694 -11.81 15.32 15.53
N VAL A 695 -13.10 15.39 15.88
CA VAL A 695 -13.65 16.50 16.67
C VAL A 695 -13.16 16.41 18.12
N ALA A 696 -12.23 17.30 18.48
CA ALA A 696 -11.93 17.67 19.85
C ALA A 696 -12.60 19.02 20.19
N GLN A 697 -13.02 19.19 21.44
CA GLN A 697 -13.89 20.31 21.83
C GLN A 697 -13.10 21.57 22.25
N SER A 698 -13.61 22.72 21.80
CA SER A 698 -13.59 24.05 22.46
C SER A 698 -12.26 24.70 22.91
N SER A 699 -12.06 25.92 22.38
CA SER A 699 -11.53 27.14 23.05
C SER A 699 -10.12 27.15 23.64
N MET A 700 -9.23 27.91 23.00
CA MET A 700 -8.76 29.20 23.55
C MET A 700 -8.07 30.06 22.47
N GLU A 701 -8.53 31.31 22.31
CA GLU A 701 -7.78 32.38 21.63
C GLU A 701 -7.33 33.43 22.65
N SER A 702 -6.47 34.36 22.22
CA SER A 702 -5.88 35.48 22.98
C SER A 702 -4.81 35.11 24.02
N PHE A 703 -3.53 35.28 23.64
CA PHE A 703 -2.58 36.11 24.40
C PHE A 703 -1.32 36.43 23.56
N ILE A 704 -0.62 37.52 23.91
CA ILE A 704 0.68 37.98 23.38
C ILE A 704 0.69 38.43 21.91
N ASP A 705 0.30 39.69 21.70
CA ASP A 705 1.00 40.60 20.78
C ASP A 705 1.60 41.73 21.63
N MET A 706 2.93 41.73 21.86
CA MET A 706 3.65 42.82 22.54
C MET A 706 5.20 42.71 22.45
N ILE A 707 5.83 43.78 21.96
CA ILE A 707 7.21 44.27 22.27
C ILE A 707 8.43 43.51 21.65
N SER A 708 8.77 43.98 20.44
CA SER A 708 10.09 44.33 19.86
C SER A 708 11.40 44.35 20.70
N GLY A 709 12.56 44.14 20.04
CA GLY A 709 13.91 44.51 20.54
C GLY A 709 15.10 44.14 19.60
N THR A 710 16.17 44.96 19.53
CA THR A 710 17.21 44.95 18.47
C THR A 710 18.60 45.42 18.95
N ALA A 711 19.77 45.12 18.35
CA ALA A 711 20.13 44.22 17.22
C ALA A 711 21.26 43.21 17.60
N VAL A 712 22.54 43.17 17.16
CA VAL A 712 23.44 43.96 16.25
C VAL A 712 24.45 42.97 15.58
N GLU A 713 25.14 43.35 14.49
CA GLU A 713 25.98 42.44 13.66
C GLU A 713 27.45 42.20 14.10
N LYS A 714 28.05 41.11 13.60
CA LYS A 714 29.47 41.04 13.15
C LYS A 714 29.60 40.15 11.89
N VAL A 715 30.34 40.59 10.88
CA VAL A 715 30.43 39.96 9.54
C VAL A 715 31.77 39.27 9.29
N LYS A 716 31.73 38.03 8.77
CA LYS A 716 32.83 37.30 8.08
C LYS A 716 32.23 36.29 7.05
N PRO A 717 33.05 35.74 6.13
CA PRO A 717 32.95 36.00 4.69
C PRO A 717 31.74 35.34 3.98
N LYS A 718 31.38 35.88 2.81
CA LYS A 718 30.28 35.37 1.98
C LYS A 718 30.55 33.95 1.45
N ARG A 719 29.75 32.99 1.93
CA ARG A 719 29.01 32.09 1.02
C ARG A 719 27.72 32.81 0.63
N ASP A 720 27.15 32.52 -0.53
CA ASP A 720 25.81 33.01 -0.87
C ASP A 720 24.76 32.26 -0.03
N LEU A 721 24.43 32.88 1.10
CA LEU A 721 23.47 32.38 2.06
C LEU A 721 22.05 32.80 1.64
N PRO A 722 21.07 31.86 1.67
CA PRO A 722 19.66 32.19 1.42
C PRO A 722 19.16 33.35 2.29
N ALA A 723 18.30 34.21 1.75
CA ALA A 723 17.99 35.53 2.33
C ALA A 723 17.29 35.55 3.70
N GLN A 724 16.85 34.39 4.22
CA GLN A 724 16.33 34.22 5.58
C GLN A 724 17.25 33.37 6.50
N ALA A 725 18.45 33.00 6.04
CA ALA A 725 19.44 32.31 6.87
C ALA A 725 19.80 33.14 8.12
N GLY A 726 19.87 32.48 9.29
CA GLY A 726 20.25 33.10 10.57
C GLY A 726 19.16 33.93 11.28
N LYS A 727 18.10 34.36 10.60
CA LYS A 727 16.96 35.05 11.24
C LYS A 727 16.17 34.10 12.15
N ARG A 728 15.41 34.65 13.11
CA ARG A 728 14.42 33.87 13.89
C ARG A 728 13.31 33.35 12.98
N TRP A 729 12.54 32.37 13.46
CA TRP A 729 11.30 31.93 12.82
C TRP A 729 10.12 32.70 13.39
N THR A 730 9.19 33.10 12.53
CA THR A 730 7.85 33.58 12.90
C THR A 730 6.83 32.43 12.88
N ASP A 731 5.68 32.60 13.54
CA ASP A 731 4.65 31.55 13.56
C ASP A 731 3.99 31.35 12.19
N ASP A 732 3.88 32.39 11.36
CA ASP A 732 3.48 32.31 9.95
C ASP A 732 4.47 31.49 9.10
N GLU A 733 5.79 31.73 9.22
CA GLU A 733 6.79 30.89 8.57
C GLU A 733 6.75 29.45 9.07
N THR A 734 6.45 29.26 10.35
CA THR A 734 6.34 27.94 11.00
C THR A 734 5.12 27.17 10.49
N GLY A 735 3.97 27.82 10.37
CA GLY A 735 2.78 27.26 9.71
C GLY A 735 3.06 26.93 8.25
N LYS A 736 3.71 27.83 7.50
CA LYS A 736 4.12 27.60 6.11
C LYS A 736 5.12 26.44 5.96
N LEU A 737 5.98 26.20 6.96
CA LEU A 737 6.89 25.05 7.02
C LEU A 737 6.11 23.76 7.21
N LEU A 738 5.21 23.70 8.20
CA LEU A 738 4.38 22.53 8.47
C LEU A 738 3.47 22.18 7.28
N ILE A 739 2.87 23.19 6.63
CA ILE A 739 2.11 23.03 5.37
C ILE A 739 3.00 22.47 4.24
N SER A 740 4.29 22.83 4.21
CA SER A 740 5.22 22.34 3.19
C SER A 740 5.65 20.88 3.45
N ILE A 741 5.77 20.47 4.72
CA ILE A 741 5.96 19.07 5.14
C ILE A 741 4.71 18.23 4.83
N GLN A 742 3.52 18.73 5.14
CA GLN A 742 2.25 18.06 4.81
C GLN A 742 2.08 17.87 3.29
N LYS A 743 2.59 18.81 2.48
CA LYS A 743 2.65 18.69 1.01
C LYS A 743 3.77 17.77 0.49
N ARG A 744 4.49 17.07 1.38
CA ARG A 744 5.56 16.11 1.09
C ARG A 744 6.71 16.67 0.23
N LEU A 745 6.98 17.97 0.34
CA LEU A 745 8.15 18.59 -0.31
C LEU A 745 9.44 18.11 0.35
N SER A 746 10.51 17.93 -0.43
CA SER A 746 11.83 17.60 0.08
C SER A 746 12.42 18.73 0.92
N ILE A 747 13.37 18.41 1.81
CA ILE A 747 14.06 19.42 2.64
C ILE A 747 14.77 20.48 1.77
N GLY A 748 15.20 20.13 0.56
CA GLY A 748 15.78 21.09 -0.40
C GLY A 748 14.77 22.05 -1.01
N GLU A 749 13.60 21.55 -1.45
CA GLU A 749 12.51 22.41 -1.94
C GLU A 749 11.99 23.33 -0.82
N ILE A 750 11.87 22.81 0.41
CA ILE A 750 11.49 23.59 1.59
C ILE A 750 12.55 24.65 1.92
N ALA A 751 13.84 24.31 1.89
CA ALA A 751 14.93 25.24 2.12
C ALA A 751 14.91 26.40 1.10
N THR A 752 14.80 26.09 -0.19
CA THR A 752 14.67 27.09 -1.26
C THR A 752 13.43 27.96 -1.09
N LYS A 753 12.26 27.35 -0.87
CA LYS A 753 10.97 28.05 -0.74
C LYS A 753 10.90 28.99 0.48
N HIS A 754 11.49 28.59 1.60
CA HIS A 754 11.60 29.44 2.80
C HIS A 754 12.82 30.37 2.76
N GLN A 755 13.68 30.27 1.73
CA GLN A 755 14.96 30.98 1.64
C GLN A 755 15.84 30.76 2.89
N ARG A 756 15.87 29.52 3.38
CA ARG A 756 16.63 29.02 4.55
C ARG A 756 17.68 27.99 4.08
N THR A 757 18.60 27.59 4.97
CA THR A 757 19.49 26.43 4.71
C THR A 757 18.81 25.13 5.14
N HIS A 758 19.20 23.99 4.54
CA HIS A 758 18.73 22.65 4.96
C HIS A 758 18.87 22.43 6.47
N GLY A 759 20.01 22.83 7.05
CA GLY A 759 20.26 22.72 8.48
C GLY A 759 19.29 23.55 9.34
N ALA A 760 18.86 24.73 8.86
CA ALA A 760 17.87 25.54 9.57
C ALA A 760 16.46 24.94 9.51
N ILE A 761 16.09 24.30 8.39
CA ILE A 761 14.83 23.51 8.29
C ILE A 761 14.87 22.34 9.28
N SER A 762 15.89 21.49 9.21
CA SER A 762 16.02 20.31 10.07
C SER A 762 16.13 20.66 11.56
N ALA A 763 16.74 21.79 11.92
CA ALA A 763 16.78 22.29 13.30
C ALA A 763 15.40 22.72 13.80
N MET A 764 14.61 23.43 12.97
CA MET A 764 13.27 23.88 13.34
C MET A 764 12.31 22.71 13.53
N LEU A 765 12.33 21.72 12.62
CA LEU A 765 11.48 20.52 12.75
C LEU A 765 11.78 19.73 14.04
N ARG A 766 13.06 19.66 14.45
CA ARG A 766 13.46 19.04 15.72
C ARG A 766 12.98 19.84 16.93
N GLN A 767 13.01 21.18 16.89
CA GLN A 767 12.47 22.02 17.96
C GLN A 767 10.94 21.87 18.09
N LEU A 768 10.23 21.79 16.96
CA LEU A 768 8.78 21.54 16.94
C LEU A 768 8.44 20.14 17.48
N ALA A 769 9.21 19.11 17.14
CA ALA A 769 9.00 17.76 17.66
C ALA A 769 9.17 17.70 19.19
N VAL A 770 10.23 18.32 19.73
CA VAL A 770 10.45 18.42 21.18
C VAL A 770 9.32 19.21 21.85
N ARG A 771 8.83 20.29 21.22
CA ARG A 771 7.67 21.06 21.73
C ARG A 771 6.41 20.19 21.76
N TYR A 772 6.05 19.49 20.68
CA TYR A 772 4.86 18.64 20.67
C TYR A 772 4.87 17.57 21.77
N ILE A 773 6.02 16.93 22.02
CA ILE A 773 6.14 15.95 23.11
C ILE A 773 6.02 16.61 24.49
N ALA A 774 6.54 17.84 24.67
CA ALA A 774 6.37 18.61 25.90
C ALA A 774 4.94 19.12 26.12
N ASP A 775 4.21 19.42 25.03
CA ASP A 775 2.81 19.84 25.03
C ASP A 775 1.83 18.65 25.23
N GLY A 776 2.35 17.42 25.41
CA GLY A 776 1.57 16.22 25.74
C GLY A 776 1.07 15.40 24.55
N TYR A 777 1.50 15.70 23.32
CA TYR A 777 1.18 14.89 22.14
C TYR A 777 2.04 13.62 22.07
N ASP A 778 1.50 12.55 21.46
CA ASP A 778 2.22 11.29 21.31
C ASP A 778 3.32 11.32 20.22
N MET A 779 4.18 10.30 20.23
CA MET A 779 5.30 10.17 19.30
C MET A 779 4.86 10.05 17.83
N ALA A 780 3.80 9.30 17.54
CA ALA A 780 3.32 9.11 16.17
C ALA A 780 2.75 10.42 15.61
N LEU A 781 2.10 11.24 16.44
CA LEU A 781 1.61 12.56 16.06
C LEU A 781 2.75 13.57 15.87
N ALA A 782 3.76 13.56 16.73
CA ALA A 782 4.97 14.38 16.57
C ALA A 782 5.75 14.03 15.28
N GLN A 783 5.87 12.74 14.94
CA GLN A 783 6.38 12.28 13.64
C GLN A 783 5.51 12.78 12.48
N ARG A 784 4.18 12.64 12.58
CA ARG A 784 3.22 13.04 11.54
C ARG A 784 3.25 14.54 11.23
N PHE A 785 3.42 15.41 12.22
CA PHE A 785 3.50 16.85 12.00
C PHE A 785 4.87 17.33 11.50
N THR A 786 5.96 16.74 11.98
CA THR A 786 7.33 17.22 11.67
C THR A 786 8.03 16.48 10.53
N GLY A 787 7.51 15.33 10.11
CA GLY A 787 8.12 14.49 9.08
C GLY A 787 9.42 13.79 9.52
N LEU A 788 9.74 13.83 10.81
CA LEU A 788 10.94 13.20 11.38
C LEU A 788 10.66 11.74 11.77
N SER A 789 11.72 10.91 11.79
CA SER A 789 11.65 9.58 12.41
C SER A 789 11.66 9.68 13.93
N GLU A 790 11.03 8.72 14.61
CA GLU A 790 11.09 8.58 16.07
C GLU A 790 12.52 8.65 16.61
N THR A 791 13.49 8.01 15.94
CA THR A 791 14.92 8.07 16.31
C THR A 791 15.49 9.49 16.31
N VAL A 792 15.12 10.32 15.33
CA VAL A 792 15.56 11.73 15.26
C VAL A 792 14.82 12.61 16.27
N ILE A 793 13.57 12.26 16.63
CA ILE A 793 12.83 12.95 17.68
C ILE A 793 13.41 12.61 19.06
N ARG A 794 13.66 11.33 19.37
CA ARG A 794 14.32 10.90 20.62
C ARG A 794 15.71 11.50 20.79
N ASP A 795 16.51 11.58 19.71
CA ASP A 795 17.79 12.31 19.69
C ASP A 795 17.63 13.81 20.02
N ALA A 796 16.59 14.45 19.49
CA ALA A 796 16.29 15.85 19.75
C ALA A 796 15.83 16.10 21.20
N ILE A 797 15.02 15.19 21.77
CA ILE A 797 14.57 15.23 23.17
C ILE A 797 15.78 15.14 24.11
N ALA A 798 16.58 14.08 23.99
CA ALA A 798 17.76 13.87 24.85
C ALA A 798 18.75 15.06 24.77
N LYS A 799 18.96 15.63 23.58
CA LYS A 799 19.79 16.84 23.39
C LYS A 799 19.15 18.11 23.94
N SER A 800 17.83 18.18 24.09
CA SER A 800 17.12 19.26 24.76
C SER A 800 17.22 19.13 26.28
N GLU A 801 17.02 17.93 26.81
CA GLU A 801 17.13 17.60 28.24
C GLU A 801 18.55 17.85 28.77
N MET A 802 19.59 17.39 28.06
CA MET A 802 20.98 17.72 28.39
C MET A 802 21.23 19.23 28.41
N ARG A 803 20.68 19.99 27.45
CA ARG A 803 20.81 21.45 27.41
C ARG A 803 20.05 22.18 28.51
N ALA A 804 18.95 21.61 29.02
CA ALA A 804 18.25 22.10 30.20
C ALA A 804 19.05 21.79 31.47
N ALA A 805 19.63 20.59 31.57
CA ALA A 805 20.49 20.17 32.68
C ALA A 805 21.85 20.91 32.73
N THR A 806 22.30 21.53 31.62
CA THR A 806 23.48 22.40 31.56
C THR A 806 23.12 23.90 31.65
N ARG A 807 21.86 24.22 32.03
CA ARG A 807 21.34 25.59 32.22
C ARG A 807 20.66 25.81 33.58
N LYS A 808 20.46 24.73 34.35
CA LYS A 808 20.28 24.76 35.79
C LYS A 808 21.65 24.69 36.46
#